data_AF-A0A8I0H2U1-F1
#
_entry.id   AF-A0A8I0H2U1-F1
#
_cell.length_a   1.000
_cell.length_b   1.000
_cell.length_c   1.000
_cell.angle_alpha   90.00
_cell.angle_beta   90.00
_cell.angle_gamma   90.00
#
_symmetry.space_group_name_H-M   'P 1'
#
loop_
_entity.id
_entity.type
_entity.pdbx_description
1 polymer ?
#
loop_
_entity_poly.entity_id
_entity_poly.type
_entity_poly.pdbx_seq_one_letter_code
_entity_poly.pdbx_strand_id
1 'polypeptide(L)'
;PSQQARLIQLLGPASGLVVERFEGQEAVCGSTRFEIDCLSTDAFLDMAPWLEQPLTLQVRRADGGMRQWHGLCTEVAQLGSDGGLARYRLTLEPWTALLALRRNAVIFQDMDTRAICEQIFADYPQAAFRFDVQAALPARPITTQYRESDWGFVTRLLAEAGLAWCIEQTQDGEAAHTLVVFDPAAERPALGSQRFHRSDIAEARDGITAFAEQRQLVPNASSVASWHSEQLTAVSGQSQAEAGALPVLEVYVQPRAGRFAQAALAADEAQARLDALRVPMTLFQGSGSVRTLAAGSAFTLTQHPQHEGQAFVLLAVAHAAVNNLGHGIVELLGEAALEQGSYRNRFVAAPHDTPIRALPQDRPTLHGPQTARVVGVADSVVSPSRDHQVRIQFGWQRGVAPNAGGMTETGSRSAGHAPGDQTSGSWVPVAEWVAGPNWGTHFLPRIGAEVLVEFLHGDIDQPRITGQLYNGEVAPPFGGGLDDTAQHPGVLSGLHTQSHDGSGTQQWVIDDTTGQLRTRLHTSLADSRLELGYLIDHSDTRRGALRGQGFELATHGWGNVHAGQGLLLSTSARQDATSTVLDSHEAIEQLRGAERALEAMHDTLQKQDVPPLGALTSTAQLRARIDPSAEGKYGGQVNGQSGMKPGSGRTPGQDPVERFAAPLLLADSPDRIVWTTPASAVAYAGQNLQMTVQQDLQVSAGETVSAVAGEHVALFAQAGPVKVIAANGPVSLQSNTGELELLADQAITVTATDDRIDILAQQKVVLQAGNSAITLEGGNIT
;
A
#
# COMPACT_ATOMS: atom_id res chain seq x y z
N PRO A 1 -16.03 45.79 -54.82
CA PRO A 1 -16.91 45.04 -55.76
C PRO A 1 -18.15 44.45 -55.05
N SER A 2 -19.35 44.57 -55.65
CA SER A 2 -20.61 44.18 -54.96
C SER A 2 -20.70 42.66 -54.74
N GLN A 3 -21.14 42.24 -53.54
CA GLN A 3 -21.19 40.83 -53.12
C GLN A 3 -22.47 40.10 -53.57
N GLN A 4 -23.53 40.82 -53.97
CA GLN A 4 -24.90 40.28 -54.12
C GLN A 4 -25.08 39.24 -55.25
N ALA A 5 -24.19 39.16 -56.24
CA ALA A 5 -24.29 38.20 -57.36
C ALA A 5 -23.28 37.03 -57.28
N ARG A 6 -22.55 36.90 -56.17
CA ARG A 6 -21.46 35.91 -56.05
C ARG A 6 -21.94 34.50 -55.69
N LEU A 7 -21.25 33.50 -56.21
CA LEU A 7 -21.45 32.10 -55.86
C LEU A 7 -21.01 31.82 -54.41
N ILE A 8 -19.89 32.41 -54.00
CA ILE A 8 -19.30 32.23 -52.68
C ILE A 8 -19.23 33.59 -51.95
N GLN A 9 -19.68 33.62 -50.70
CA GLN A 9 -19.62 34.78 -49.82
C GLN A 9 -18.97 34.38 -48.49
N LEU A 10 -18.30 35.35 -47.85
CA LEU A 10 -17.75 35.20 -46.51
C LEU A 10 -18.26 36.36 -45.67
N LEU A 11 -18.85 36.02 -44.53
CA LEU A 11 -19.23 36.96 -43.49
C LEU A 11 -18.20 36.83 -42.35
N GLY A 12 -17.69 37.97 -41.88
CA GLY A 12 -16.66 38.02 -40.86
C GLY A 12 -16.61 39.40 -40.20
N PRO A 13 -15.64 39.64 -39.30
CA PRO A 13 -15.58 40.83 -38.45
C PRO A 13 -15.32 42.13 -39.24
N ALA A 14 -14.65 42.04 -40.39
CA ALA A 14 -14.29 43.19 -41.21
C ALA A 14 -14.64 42.98 -42.69
N SER A 15 -14.96 44.07 -43.39
CA SER A 15 -15.14 44.07 -44.84
C SER A 15 -13.79 44.24 -45.54
N GLY A 16 -13.55 43.54 -46.65
CA GLY A 16 -12.37 43.77 -47.50
C GLY A 16 -11.89 42.52 -48.22
N LEU A 17 -12.19 41.34 -47.65
CA LEU A 17 -11.88 40.06 -48.25
C LEU A 17 -12.97 39.60 -49.22
N VAL A 18 -12.55 39.09 -50.36
CA VAL A 18 -13.39 38.48 -51.38
C VAL A 18 -12.94 37.04 -51.59
N VAL A 19 -13.82 36.07 -51.31
CA VAL A 19 -13.47 34.65 -51.51
C VAL A 19 -13.16 34.37 -52.97
N GLU A 20 -11.98 33.81 -53.22
CA GLU A 20 -11.54 33.27 -54.50
C GLU A 20 -11.96 31.81 -54.62
N ARG A 21 -11.57 30.99 -53.64
CA ARG A 21 -11.89 29.57 -53.57
C ARG A 21 -11.93 29.11 -52.12
N PHE A 22 -12.50 27.95 -51.89
CA PHE A 22 -12.27 27.23 -50.64
C PHE A 22 -12.15 25.73 -50.90
N GLU A 23 -11.42 25.08 -50.01
CA GLU A 23 -11.37 23.64 -49.85
C GLU A 23 -11.71 23.33 -48.40
N GLY A 24 -12.58 22.36 -48.16
CA GLY A 24 -12.93 22.01 -46.79
C GLY A 24 -13.46 20.61 -46.64
N GLN A 25 -13.50 20.15 -45.41
CA GLN A 25 -14.00 18.83 -45.08
C GLN A 25 -14.92 18.89 -43.85
N GLU A 26 -15.92 18.01 -43.86
CA GLU A 26 -16.77 17.70 -42.71
C GLU A 26 -16.80 16.18 -42.55
N ALA A 27 -16.68 15.67 -41.32
CA ALA A 27 -16.67 14.23 -41.07
C ALA A 27 -17.31 13.85 -39.73
N VAL A 28 -17.98 12.71 -39.70
CA VAL A 28 -18.41 12.03 -38.49
C VAL A 28 -17.18 11.43 -37.81
N CYS A 29 -17.02 11.69 -36.51
CA CYS A 29 -15.85 11.31 -35.72
C CYS A 29 -14.51 11.83 -36.26
N GLY A 30 -14.53 12.86 -37.11
CA GLY A 30 -13.36 13.46 -37.73
C GLY A 30 -13.31 14.97 -37.52
N SER A 31 -12.40 15.65 -38.23
CA SER A 31 -12.28 17.11 -38.17
C SER A 31 -13.17 17.79 -39.21
N THR A 32 -13.72 18.94 -38.82
CA THR A 32 -14.38 19.89 -39.73
C THR A 32 -13.46 21.10 -39.91
N ARG A 33 -12.92 21.31 -41.12
CA ARG A 33 -11.95 22.38 -41.39
C ARG A 33 -12.11 22.89 -42.81
N PHE A 34 -12.09 24.21 -42.99
CA PHE A 34 -12.19 24.88 -44.28
C PHE A 34 -11.02 25.86 -44.45
N GLU A 35 -10.27 25.71 -45.53
CA GLU A 35 -9.27 26.69 -45.99
C GLU A 35 -9.91 27.59 -47.05
N ILE A 36 -9.91 28.89 -46.80
CA ILE A 36 -10.62 29.89 -47.60
C ILE A 36 -9.59 30.88 -48.15
N ASP A 37 -9.32 30.80 -49.45
CA ASP A 37 -8.46 31.77 -50.13
C ASP A 37 -9.29 33.00 -50.50
N CYS A 38 -8.83 34.16 -50.08
CA CYS A 38 -9.48 35.45 -50.26
C CYS A 38 -8.54 36.44 -50.96
N LEU A 39 -9.13 37.36 -51.71
CA LEU A 39 -8.45 38.46 -52.37
C LEU A 39 -8.83 39.79 -51.71
N SER A 40 -7.84 40.68 -51.57
CA SER A 40 -7.98 42.05 -51.09
C SER A 40 -7.28 43.01 -52.04
N THR A 41 -7.78 44.23 -52.16
CA THR A 41 -7.05 45.34 -52.80
C THR A 41 -6.06 46.00 -51.86
N ASP A 42 -6.12 45.68 -50.57
CA ASP A 42 -5.17 46.13 -49.56
C ASP A 42 -4.18 45.00 -49.25
N ALA A 43 -2.90 45.24 -49.56
CA ALA A 43 -1.80 44.31 -49.30
C ALA A 43 -1.25 44.40 -47.86
N PHE A 44 -1.73 45.36 -47.08
CA PHE A 44 -1.33 45.59 -45.69
C PHE A 44 -2.50 45.41 -44.72
N LEU A 45 -3.50 44.61 -45.11
CA LEU A 45 -4.65 44.29 -44.26
C LEU A 45 -4.17 43.78 -42.89
N ASP A 46 -4.62 44.41 -41.81
CA ASP A 46 -4.35 43.90 -40.47
C ASP A 46 -5.09 42.57 -40.25
N MET A 47 -4.31 41.51 -40.06
CA MET A 47 -4.80 40.14 -39.90
C MET A 47 -5.14 39.81 -38.44
N ALA A 48 -4.59 40.54 -37.46
CA ALA A 48 -4.80 40.24 -36.05
C ALA A 48 -6.28 40.26 -35.62
N PRO A 49 -7.14 41.19 -36.11
CA PRO A 49 -8.56 41.22 -35.76
C PRO A 49 -9.39 40.05 -36.30
N TRP A 50 -8.83 39.21 -37.17
CA TRP A 50 -9.56 38.09 -37.77
C TRP A 50 -9.47 36.82 -36.92
N LEU A 51 -8.36 36.61 -36.20
CA LEU A 51 -8.17 35.44 -35.34
C LEU A 51 -9.22 35.40 -34.23
N GLU A 52 -9.67 34.18 -33.90
CA GLU A 52 -10.68 33.88 -32.87
C GLU A 52 -12.08 34.44 -33.16
N GLN A 53 -12.28 35.16 -34.28
CA GLN A 53 -13.57 35.72 -34.65
C GLN A 53 -14.45 34.70 -35.38
N PRO A 54 -15.78 34.80 -35.23
CA PRO A 54 -16.70 33.98 -36.00
C PRO A 54 -16.63 34.30 -37.50
N LEU A 55 -16.65 33.26 -38.32
CA LEU A 55 -16.70 33.31 -39.77
C LEU A 55 -17.90 32.48 -40.27
N THR A 56 -18.60 33.01 -41.27
CA THR A 56 -19.63 32.26 -42.00
C THR A 56 -19.28 32.21 -43.48
N LEU A 57 -18.87 31.03 -43.94
CA LEU A 57 -18.70 30.73 -45.36
C LEU A 57 -20.05 30.35 -45.96
N GLN A 58 -20.43 30.97 -47.07
CA GLN A 58 -21.70 30.71 -47.74
C GLN A 58 -21.51 30.36 -49.22
N VAL A 59 -22.24 29.35 -49.69
CA VAL A 59 -22.32 28.96 -51.09
C VAL A 59 -23.77 28.98 -51.55
N ARG A 60 -24.02 29.66 -52.68
CA ARG A 60 -25.34 29.71 -53.29
C ARG A 60 -25.77 28.34 -53.80
N ARG A 61 -26.97 27.91 -53.45
CA ARG A 61 -27.62 26.66 -53.89
C ARG A 61 -28.33 26.86 -55.23
N ALA A 62 -28.69 25.77 -55.90
CA ALA A 62 -29.42 25.81 -57.17
C ALA A 62 -30.82 26.44 -57.06
N ASP A 63 -31.44 26.38 -55.88
CA ASP A 63 -32.74 27.00 -55.57
C ASP A 63 -32.66 28.50 -55.24
N GLY A 64 -31.45 29.09 -55.25
CA GLY A 64 -31.20 30.48 -54.89
C GLY A 64 -30.95 30.73 -53.39
N GLY A 65 -31.13 29.73 -52.53
CA GLY A 65 -30.77 29.79 -51.12
C GLY A 65 -29.25 29.75 -50.89
N MET A 66 -28.82 29.89 -49.64
CA MET A 66 -27.41 29.76 -49.25
C MET A 66 -27.22 28.52 -48.40
N ARG A 67 -26.20 27.70 -48.71
CA ARG A 67 -25.61 26.81 -47.70
C ARG A 67 -24.60 27.61 -46.90
N GLN A 68 -24.59 27.37 -45.60
CA GLN A 68 -23.71 28.08 -44.68
C GLN A 68 -22.85 27.09 -43.88
N TRP A 69 -21.60 27.48 -43.64
CA TRP A 69 -20.71 26.86 -42.66
C TRP A 69 -20.22 27.96 -41.72
N HIS A 70 -20.55 27.81 -40.45
CA HIS A 70 -20.15 28.70 -39.38
C HIS A 70 -19.02 28.08 -38.56
N GLY A 71 -18.04 28.89 -38.17
CA GLY A 71 -16.89 28.48 -37.38
C GLY A 71 -16.13 29.67 -36.81
N LEU A 72 -14.99 29.40 -36.19
CA LEU A 72 -14.03 30.38 -35.74
C LEU A 72 -12.86 30.44 -36.73
N CYS A 73 -12.27 31.61 -36.90
CA CYS A 73 -11.01 31.75 -37.60
C CYS A 73 -9.86 31.30 -36.70
N THR A 74 -9.26 30.14 -37.00
CA THR A 74 -8.17 29.56 -36.19
C THR A 74 -6.78 29.89 -36.73
N GLU A 75 -6.69 30.27 -38.00
CA GLU A 75 -5.42 30.63 -38.66
C GLU A 75 -5.68 31.66 -39.77
N VAL A 76 -4.73 32.58 -39.93
CA VAL A 76 -4.72 33.59 -40.98
C VAL A 76 -3.33 33.67 -41.59
N ALA A 77 -3.22 33.63 -42.91
CA ALA A 77 -1.95 33.76 -43.62
C ALA A 77 -2.06 34.74 -44.80
N GLN A 78 -1.01 35.54 -45.02
CA GLN A 78 -0.85 36.32 -46.24
C GLN A 78 -0.02 35.52 -47.25
N LEU A 79 -0.63 35.16 -48.38
CA LEU A 79 -0.03 34.26 -49.40
C LEU A 79 0.78 35.00 -50.48
N GLY A 80 0.79 36.33 -50.45
CA GLY A 80 1.55 37.18 -51.38
C GLY A 80 0.68 38.24 -52.08
N SER A 81 1.32 39.08 -52.90
CA SER A 81 0.66 40.12 -53.70
C SER A 81 1.38 40.29 -55.04
N ASP A 82 0.63 40.64 -56.08
CA ASP A 82 1.12 40.95 -57.43
C ASP A 82 1.28 42.47 -57.67
N GLY A 83 1.09 43.30 -56.63
CA GLY A 83 1.14 44.76 -56.71
C GLY A 83 -0.22 45.44 -56.99
N GLY A 84 -1.26 44.69 -57.34
CA GLY A 84 -2.64 45.19 -57.49
C GLY A 84 -3.66 44.48 -56.57
N LEU A 85 -3.44 43.20 -56.29
CA LEU A 85 -4.23 42.37 -55.38
C LEU A 85 -3.29 41.63 -54.42
N ALA A 86 -3.78 41.38 -53.21
CA ALA A 86 -3.12 40.54 -52.23
C ALA A 86 -4.02 39.34 -51.89
N ARG A 87 -3.39 38.17 -51.74
CA ARG A 87 -4.06 36.91 -51.41
C ARG A 87 -3.84 36.59 -49.94
N TYR A 88 -4.93 36.19 -49.28
CA TYR A 88 -4.97 35.79 -47.89
C TYR A 88 -5.64 34.43 -47.77
N ARG A 89 -5.26 33.63 -46.78
CA ARG A 89 -5.93 32.37 -46.43
C ARG A 89 -6.46 32.47 -45.01
N LEU A 90 -7.72 32.10 -44.85
CA LEU A 90 -8.37 31.94 -43.55
C LEU A 90 -8.68 30.46 -43.32
N THR A 91 -8.38 29.96 -42.14
CA THR A 91 -8.83 28.62 -41.70
C THR A 91 -10.06 28.79 -40.81
N LEU A 92 -11.17 28.16 -41.21
CA LEU A 92 -12.43 28.11 -40.48
C LEU A 92 -12.62 26.72 -39.87
N GLU A 93 -12.78 26.66 -38.55
CA GLU A 93 -12.98 25.43 -37.78
C GLU A 93 -14.06 25.61 -36.71
N PRO A 94 -14.73 24.54 -36.23
CA PRO A 94 -15.63 24.63 -35.10
C PRO A 94 -14.90 24.99 -33.80
N TRP A 95 -15.64 25.38 -32.77
CA TRP A 95 -15.09 25.69 -31.44
C TRP A 95 -14.29 24.52 -30.84
N THR A 96 -14.52 23.28 -31.28
CA THR A 96 -13.77 22.10 -30.85
C THR A 96 -12.28 22.14 -31.22
N ALA A 97 -11.87 22.96 -32.19
CA ALA A 97 -10.45 23.19 -32.47
C ALA A 97 -9.71 23.82 -31.29
N LEU A 98 -10.39 24.62 -30.46
CA LEU A 98 -9.80 25.22 -29.26
C LEU A 98 -9.39 24.16 -28.23
N LEU A 99 -10.11 23.03 -28.18
CA LEU A 99 -9.86 21.93 -27.24
C LEU A 99 -8.57 21.18 -27.59
N ALA A 100 -8.07 21.30 -28.82
CA ALA A 100 -6.78 20.75 -29.21
C ALA A 100 -5.60 21.59 -28.68
N LEU A 101 -5.84 22.86 -28.34
CA LEU A 101 -4.81 23.81 -27.92
C LEU A 101 -4.52 23.75 -26.40
N ARG A 102 -5.47 23.26 -25.61
CA ARG A 102 -5.31 23.09 -24.15
C ARG A 102 -4.95 21.65 -23.80
N ARG A 103 -3.94 21.49 -22.93
CA ARG A 103 -3.48 20.21 -22.39
C ARG A 103 -3.49 20.27 -20.86
N ASN A 104 -4.03 19.24 -20.22
CA ASN A 104 -4.26 19.26 -18.77
C ASN A 104 -3.94 17.92 -18.07
N ALA A 105 -3.90 17.96 -16.74
CA ALA A 105 -3.91 16.82 -15.84
C ALA A 105 -5.02 17.04 -14.79
N VAL A 106 -6.14 16.32 -14.92
CA VAL A 106 -7.38 16.51 -14.15
C VAL A 106 -7.98 15.17 -13.77
N ILE A 107 -8.41 15.04 -12.52
CA ILE A 107 -9.17 13.89 -12.04
C ILE A 107 -10.66 14.25 -11.98
N PHE A 108 -11.48 13.43 -12.63
CA PHE A 108 -12.94 13.45 -12.52
C PHE A 108 -13.38 12.26 -11.66
N GLN A 109 -14.15 12.51 -10.61
CA GLN A 109 -14.60 11.50 -9.65
C GLN A 109 -16.11 11.34 -9.74
N ASP A 110 -16.59 10.09 -9.70
CA ASP A 110 -18.02 9.75 -9.67
C ASP A 110 -18.84 10.39 -10.81
N MET A 111 -18.24 10.57 -11.99
CA MET A 111 -18.87 11.19 -13.16
C MET A 111 -18.97 10.21 -14.33
N ASP A 112 -20.01 10.38 -15.15
CA ASP A 112 -20.14 9.70 -16.44
C ASP A 112 -19.48 10.50 -17.58
N THR A 113 -19.40 9.89 -18.77
CA THR A 113 -18.78 10.53 -19.94
C THR A 113 -19.43 11.86 -20.32
N ARG A 114 -20.76 11.99 -20.20
CA ARG A 114 -21.48 13.22 -20.58
C ARG A 114 -21.13 14.34 -19.60
N ALA A 115 -21.22 14.07 -18.30
CA ALA A 115 -20.90 15.04 -17.26
C ALA A 115 -19.46 15.55 -17.36
N ILE A 116 -18.50 14.65 -17.67
CA ILE A 116 -17.09 15.05 -17.89
C ILE A 116 -16.96 15.97 -19.09
N CYS A 117 -17.60 15.64 -20.22
CA CYS A 117 -17.57 16.49 -21.41
C CYS A 117 -18.20 17.86 -21.14
N GLU A 118 -19.38 17.90 -20.50
CA GLU A 118 -20.06 19.14 -20.12
C GLU A 118 -19.18 20.04 -19.24
N GLN A 119 -18.49 19.45 -18.26
CA GLN A 119 -17.58 20.19 -17.40
C GLN A 119 -16.41 20.80 -18.18
N ILE A 120 -15.82 20.06 -19.11
CA ILE A 120 -14.72 20.58 -19.96
C ILE A 120 -15.26 21.67 -20.88
N PHE A 121 -16.41 21.46 -21.51
CA PHE A 121 -17.01 22.40 -22.46
C PHE A 121 -17.43 23.71 -21.78
N ALA A 122 -17.80 23.68 -20.50
CA ALA A 122 -18.14 24.87 -19.73
C ALA A 122 -16.98 25.89 -19.66
N ASP A 123 -15.73 25.47 -19.81
CA ASP A 123 -14.55 26.34 -19.88
C ASP A 123 -14.49 27.19 -21.16
N TYR A 124 -15.25 26.82 -22.20
CA TYR A 124 -15.23 27.43 -23.53
C TYR A 124 -16.56 28.17 -23.80
N PRO A 125 -16.60 29.52 -23.74
CA PRO A 125 -17.82 30.29 -23.99
C PRO A 125 -18.47 30.08 -25.36
N GLN A 126 -17.68 29.68 -26.35
CA GLN A 126 -18.11 29.40 -27.72
C GLN A 126 -18.77 28.02 -27.86
N ALA A 127 -18.72 27.18 -26.81
CA ALA A 127 -19.19 25.82 -26.88
C ALA A 127 -20.72 25.74 -27.04
N ALA A 128 -21.15 25.27 -28.21
CA ALA A 128 -22.51 24.82 -28.46
C ALA A 128 -22.48 23.32 -28.74
N PHE A 129 -23.22 22.54 -27.96
CA PHE A 129 -23.24 21.08 -28.08
C PHE A 129 -24.60 20.49 -27.69
N ARG A 130 -24.86 19.27 -28.16
CA ARG A 130 -26.07 18.48 -27.86
C ARG A 130 -25.71 17.00 -27.76
N PHE A 131 -26.32 16.29 -26.81
CA PHE A 131 -26.20 14.84 -26.65
C PHE A 131 -27.52 14.14 -27.03
N ASP A 132 -27.57 13.60 -28.24
CA ASP A 132 -28.65 12.77 -28.75
C ASP A 132 -28.38 11.30 -28.39
N VAL A 133 -28.34 11.03 -27.08
CA VAL A 133 -27.99 9.72 -26.51
C VAL A 133 -29.11 9.30 -25.55
N GLN A 134 -29.80 8.22 -25.89
CA GLN A 134 -30.94 7.69 -25.13
C GLN A 134 -30.49 6.78 -23.98
N ALA A 135 -29.41 6.01 -24.19
CA ALA A 135 -28.88 5.10 -23.19
C ALA A 135 -28.25 5.86 -22.00
N ALA A 136 -28.45 5.34 -20.79
CA ALA A 136 -27.77 5.85 -19.60
C ALA A 136 -26.26 5.51 -19.67
N LEU A 137 -25.41 6.49 -19.39
CA LEU A 137 -23.96 6.31 -19.39
C LEU A 137 -23.47 5.94 -17.99
N PRO A 138 -22.53 4.98 -17.86
CA PRO A 138 -22.06 4.55 -16.54
C PRO A 138 -21.14 5.61 -15.91
N ALA A 139 -21.45 6.01 -14.68
CA ALA A 139 -20.55 6.80 -13.84
C ALA A 139 -19.35 5.95 -13.38
N ARG A 140 -18.17 6.58 -13.31
CA ARG A 140 -16.93 5.91 -12.94
C ARG A 140 -16.35 6.52 -11.66
N PRO A 141 -15.82 5.70 -10.74
CA PRO A 141 -15.22 6.22 -9.50
C PRO A 141 -14.09 7.22 -9.78
N ILE A 142 -13.28 6.92 -10.81
CA ILE A 142 -12.24 7.81 -11.27
C ILE A 142 -12.06 7.71 -12.79
N THR A 143 -11.87 8.87 -13.40
CA THR A 143 -11.43 9.05 -14.79
C THR A 143 -10.47 10.22 -14.85
N THR A 144 -9.27 10.00 -15.35
CA THR A 144 -8.19 10.99 -15.34
C THR A 144 -7.85 11.42 -16.76
N GLN A 145 -7.89 12.73 -17.02
CA GLN A 145 -7.18 13.34 -18.14
C GLN A 145 -5.73 13.51 -17.68
N TYR A 146 -4.75 12.89 -18.36
CA TYR A 146 -3.35 13.02 -17.95
C TYR A 146 -2.44 13.28 -19.12
N ARG A 147 -1.92 14.52 -19.19
CA ARG A 147 -0.99 14.95 -20.25
C ARG A 147 -1.56 14.69 -21.64
N GLU A 148 -2.83 14.94 -21.86
CA GLU A 148 -3.49 14.89 -23.17
C GLU A 148 -4.30 16.17 -23.39
N SER A 149 -4.57 16.51 -24.66
CA SER A 149 -5.40 17.69 -24.96
C SER A 149 -6.85 17.44 -24.55
N ASP A 150 -7.61 18.51 -24.30
CA ASP A 150 -9.04 18.38 -23.98
C ASP A 150 -9.77 17.63 -25.10
N TRP A 151 -9.40 17.87 -26.37
CA TRP A 151 -10.00 17.18 -27.52
C TRP A 151 -9.62 15.70 -27.60
N GLY A 152 -8.35 15.37 -27.35
CA GLY A 152 -7.89 13.97 -27.30
C GLY A 152 -8.62 13.19 -26.21
N PHE A 153 -8.77 13.80 -25.03
CA PHE A 153 -9.50 13.20 -23.91
C PHE A 153 -10.99 12.98 -24.23
N VAL A 154 -11.68 14.02 -24.69
CA VAL A 154 -13.11 13.97 -25.01
C VAL A 154 -13.40 12.92 -26.06
N THR A 155 -12.68 12.94 -27.18
CA THR A 155 -12.92 11.97 -28.28
C THR A 155 -12.61 10.53 -27.86
N ARG A 156 -11.58 10.31 -27.04
CA ARG A 156 -11.29 9.01 -26.42
C ARG A 156 -12.43 8.55 -25.51
N LEU A 157 -12.97 9.42 -24.66
CA LEU A 157 -14.09 9.09 -23.77
C LEU A 157 -15.39 8.78 -24.52
N LEU A 158 -15.69 9.56 -25.56
CA LEU A 158 -16.85 9.33 -26.42
C LEU A 158 -16.73 7.99 -27.15
N ALA A 159 -15.55 7.70 -27.71
CA ALA A 159 -15.30 6.42 -28.38
C ALA A 159 -15.34 5.23 -27.40
N GLU A 160 -14.78 5.36 -26.19
CA GLU A 160 -14.91 4.36 -25.12
C GLU A 160 -16.36 4.11 -24.70
N ALA A 161 -17.24 5.12 -24.79
CA ALA A 161 -18.67 4.99 -24.53
C ALA A 161 -19.46 4.49 -25.75
N GLY A 162 -18.80 4.21 -26.88
CA GLY A 162 -19.45 3.76 -28.11
C GLY A 162 -20.28 4.83 -28.81
N LEU A 163 -19.98 6.11 -28.57
CA LEU A 163 -20.68 7.26 -29.14
C LEU A 163 -19.94 7.78 -30.38
N ALA A 164 -20.70 8.40 -31.28
CA ALA A 164 -20.16 9.12 -32.42
C ALA A 164 -20.52 10.61 -32.33
N TRP A 165 -19.86 11.45 -33.12
CA TRP A 165 -20.11 12.88 -33.11
C TRP A 165 -19.94 13.51 -34.49
N CYS A 166 -20.57 14.65 -34.71
CA CYS A 166 -20.35 15.50 -35.88
C CYS A 166 -20.62 16.98 -35.55
N ILE A 167 -20.33 17.87 -36.50
CA ILE A 167 -20.68 19.28 -36.41
C ILE A 167 -21.93 19.53 -37.26
N GLU A 168 -23.01 19.95 -36.63
CA GLU A 168 -24.25 20.35 -37.31
C GLU A 168 -24.23 21.87 -37.57
N GLN A 169 -24.51 22.27 -38.82
CA GLN A 169 -24.49 23.66 -39.26
C GLN A 169 -25.91 24.20 -39.45
N THR A 170 -26.26 25.29 -38.75
CA THR A 170 -27.57 25.94 -38.91
C THR A 170 -27.68 26.55 -40.31
N GLN A 171 -28.67 26.10 -41.09
CA GLN A 171 -28.86 26.55 -42.48
C GLN A 171 -29.86 27.72 -42.61
N ASP A 172 -30.82 27.81 -41.69
CA ASP A 172 -31.86 28.84 -41.66
C ASP A 172 -31.74 29.69 -40.39
N GLY A 173 -31.83 31.03 -40.50
CA GLY A 173 -31.72 31.95 -39.37
C GLY A 173 -30.29 32.42 -39.08
N GLU A 174 -29.97 32.61 -37.80
CA GLU A 174 -28.64 33.04 -37.36
C GLU A 174 -27.61 31.91 -37.53
N ALA A 175 -26.45 32.23 -38.14
CA ALA A 175 -25.43 31.24 -38.44
C ALA A 175 -24.79 30.72 -37.15
N ALA A 176 -24.85 29.41 -36.94
CA ALA A 176 -24.27 28.73 -35.78
C ALA A 176 -23.82 27.31 -36.15
N HIS A 177 -22.95 26.73 -35.32
CA HIS A 177 -22.56 25.33 -35.41
C HIS A 177 -22.70 24.66 -34.05
N THR A 178 -23.08 23.38 -34.04
CA THR A 178 -23.27 22.59 -32.81
C THR A 178 -22.49 21.29 -32.90
N LEU A 179 -21.71 20.94 -31.86
CA LEU A 179 -21.18 19.60 -31.70
C LEU A 179 -22.31 18.66 -31.27
N VAL A 180 -22.70 17.74 -32.13
CA VAL A 180 -23.74 16.75 -31.82
C VAL A 180 -23.07 15.42 -31.52
N VAL A 181 -23.24 14.93 -30.30
CA VAL A 181 -22.82 13.60 -29.87
C VAL A 181 -24.05 12.70 -29.87
N PHE A 182 -23.95 11.52 -30.47
CA PHE A 182 -25.10 10.64 -30.68
C PHE A 182 -24.77 9.17 -30.52
N ASP A 183 -25.80 8.38 -30.20
CA ASP A 183 -25.76 6.92 -30.27
C ASP A 183 -26.27 6.40 -31.65
N PRO A 184 -26.19 5.08 -31.92
CA PRO A 184 -26.67 4.55 -33.20
C PRO A 184 -28.18 4.66 -33.42
N ALA A 185 -28.98 4.81 -32.36
CA ALA A 185 -30.44 4.89 -32.46
C ALA A 185 -30.94 6.31 -32.72
N ALA A 186 -30.07 7.33 -32.60
CA ALA A 186 -30.40 8.71 -32.89
C ALA A 186 -30.81 8.93 -34.35
N GLU A 187 -31.90 9.69 -34.54
CA GLU A 187 -32.37 10.09 -35.87
C GLU A 187 -31.34 10.98 -36.58
N ARG A 188 -31.19 10.77 -37.89
CA ARG A 188 -30.24 11.52 -38.72
C ARG A 188 -30.95 12.66 -39.45
N PRO A 189 -30.36 13.86 -39.54
CA PRO A 189 -30.93 14.95 -40.32
C PRO A 189 -31.18 14.53 -41.78
N ALA A 190 -32.39 14.73 -42.30
CA ALA A 190 -32.76 14.28 -43.64
C ALA A 190 -32.50 15.37 -44.69
N LEU A 191 -31.70 15.06 -45.71
CA LEU A 191 -31.42 15.91 -46.87
C LEU A 191 -32.41 15.69 -48.03
N GLY A 192 -33.37 14.77 -47.88
CA GLY A 192 -34.29 14.37 -48.93
C GLY A 192 -33.62 13.57 -50.05
N SER A 193 -34.25 13.57 -51.24
CA SER A 193 -33.79 12.78 -52.39
C SER A 193 -32.68 13.48 -53.19
N GLN A 194 -31.61 12.75 -53.47
CA GLN A 194 -30.48 13.21 -54.30
C GLN A 194 -30.43 12.40 -55.59
N ARG A 195 -30.42 13.10 -56.74
CA ARG A 195 -30.42 12.44 -58.05
C ARG A 195 -29.02 12.03 -58.47
N PHE A 196 -28.89 10.85 -59.06
CA PHE A 196 -27.72 10.42 -59.81
C PHE A 196 -27.86 10.89 -61.26
N HIS A 197 -27.08 11.89 -61.64
CA HIS A 197 -27.19 12.50 -62.96
C HIS A 197 -25.86 13.14 -63.39
N ARG A 198 -25.70 13.35 -64.69
CA ARG A 198 -24.56 14.13 -65.22
C ARG A 198 -24.59 15.55 -64.65
N SER A 199 -23.42 16.12 -64.40
CA SER A 199 -23.26 17.52 -63.98
C SER A 199 -22.76 18.33 -65.18
N ASP A 200 -23.56 19.28 -65.64
CA ASP A 200 -23.22 20.24 -66.70
C ASP A 200 -23.60 21.65 -66.21
N ILE A 201 -22.91 22.70 -66.68
CA ILE A 201 -23.14 24.09 -66.29
C ILE A 201 -24.58 24.54 -66.63
N ALA A 202 -25.19 23.93 -67.65
CA ALA A 202 -26.56 24.20 -68.07
C ALA A 202 -27.65 23.49 -67.23
N GLU A 203 -27.28 22.56 -66.33
CA GLU A 203 -28.25 21.83 -65.52
C GLU A 203 -28.82 22.71 -64.40
N ALA A 204 -30.15 22.80 -64.33
CA ALA A 204 -30.85 23.65 -63.35
C ALA A 204 -30.81 23.12 -61.91
N ARG A 205 -30.30 21.89 -61.69
CA ARG A 205 -30.27 21.22 -60.37
C ARG A 205 -28.95 20.49 -60.18
N ASP A 206 -28.46 20.47 -58.95
CA ASP A 206 -27.27 19.69 -58.61
C ASP A 206 -27.55 18.17 -58.75
N GLY A 207 -26.49 17.36 -58.83
CA GLY A 207 -26.59 15.91 -58.93
C GLY A 207 -25.31 15.18 -58.49
N ILE A 208 -25.46 13.92 -58.13
CA ILE A 208 -24.37 12.98 -57.88
C ILE A 208 -23.94 12.41 -59.23
N THR A 209 -22.65 12.54 -59.58
CA THR A 209 -22.12 12.13 -60.90
C THR A 209 -21.38 10.80 -60.85
N ALA A 210 -20.84 10.43 -59.69
CA ALA A 210 -20.24 9.14 -59.44
C ALA A 210 -20.72 8.61 -58.09
N PHE A 211 -21.02 7.32 -58.03
CA PHE A 211 -21.40 6.62 -56.81
C PHE A 211 -20.94 5.17 -56.96
N ALA A 212 -20.02 4.74 -56.13
CA ALA A 212 -19.39 3.42 -56.23
C ALA A 212 -19.42 2.73 -54.87
N GLU A 213 -19.87 1.49 -54.86
CA GLU A 213 -19.83 0.63 -53.69
C GLU A 213 -18.42 0.07 -53.47
N GLN A 214 -17.93 0.14 -52.24
CA GLN A 214 -16.69 -0.46 -51.78
C GLN A 214 -17.00 -1.41 -50.61
N ARG A 215 -16.53 -2.66 -50.73
CA ARG A 215 -16.59 -3.64 -49.64
C ARG A 215 -15.19 -4.09 -49.24
N GLN A 216 -14.98 -4.31 -47.95
CA GLN A 216 -13.74 -4.88 -47.44
C GLN A 216 -13.98 -5.86 -46.29
N LEU A 217 -13.00 -6.74 -46.06
CA LEU A 217 -13.00 -7.61 -44.90
C LEU A 217 -12.76 -6.78 -43.63
N VAL A 218 -13.50 -7.11 -42.58
CA VAL A 218 -13.43 -6.49 -41.25
C VAL A 218 -13.48 -7.59 -40.19
N PRO A 219 -13.03 -7.31 -38.95
CA PRO A 219 -13.32 -8.17 -37.82
C PRO A 219 -14.82 -8.46 -37.69
N ASN A 220 -15.16 -9.70 -37.37
CA ASN A 220 -16.54 -10.17 -37.24
C ASN A 220 -16.91 -10.60 -35.81
N ALA A 221 -15.96 -10.54 -34.88
CA ALA A 221 -16.22 -10.72 -33.46
C ALA A 221 -15.41 -9.72 -32.63
N SER A 222 -15.98 -9.34 -31.48
CA SER A 222 -15.32 -8.52 -30.47
C SER A 222 -15.59 -9.15 -29.11
N SER A 223 -14.53 -9.31 -28.32
CA SER A 223 -14.62 -9.84 -26.96
C SER A 223 -13.89 -8.93 -26.00
N VAL A 224 -14.49 -8.74 -24.83
CA VAL A 224 -13.90 -7.97 -23.75
C VAL A 224 -13.93 -8.77 -22.46
N ALA A 225 -12.89 -8.65 -21.64
CA ALA A 225 -12.85 -9.25 -20.31
C ALA A 225 -12.07 -8.37 -19.34
N SER A 226 -12.64 -8.13 -18.16
CA SER A 226 -12.03 -7.35 -17.08
C SER A 226 -12.00 -8.18 -15.80
N TRP A 227 -10.86 -8.18 -15.11
CA TRP A 227 -10.73 -8.78 -13.78
C TRP A 227 -11.28 -7.84 -12.70
N HIS A 228 -12.09 -8.35 -11.77
CA HIS A 228 -12.62 -7.60 -10.63
C HIS A 228 -12.04 -8.17 -9.33
N SER A 229 -11.00 -7.53 -8.79
CA SER A 229 -10.24 -8.07 -7.65
C SER A 229 -11.05 -8.19 -6.36
N GLU A 230 -12.01 -7.28 -6.11
CA GLU A 230 -12.87 -7.33 -4.93
C GLU A 230 -13.86 -8.51 -4.95
N GLN A 231 -14.26 -8.95 -6.14
CA GLN A 231 -15.19 -10.06 -6.33
C GLN A 231 -14.46 -11.37 -6.69
N LEU A 232 -13.14 -11.31 -6.92
CA LEU A 232 -12.31 -12.41 -7.43
C LEU A 232 -12.91 -13.11 -8.66
N THR A 233 -13.47 -12.32 -9.58
CA THR A 233 -14.14 -12.81 -10.78
C THR A 233 -13.72 -12.05 -12.02
N ALA A 234 -13.76 -12.71 -13.17
CA ALA A 234 -13.64 -12.06 -14.47
C ALA A 234 -15.04 -11.77 -15.02
N VAL A 235 -15.29 -10.52 -15.38
CA VAL A 235 -16.52 -10.10 -16.06
C VAL A 235 -16.18 -9.92 -17.54
N SER A 236 -16.87 -10.67 -18.41
CA SER A 236 -16.62 -10.65 -19.85
C SER A 236 -17.92 -10.51 -20.65
N GLY A 237 -17.75 -10.10 -21.91
CA GLY A 237 -18.82 -9.99 -22.90
C GLY A 237 -18.26 -10.22 -24.30
N GLN A 238 -19.08 -10.78 -25.17
CA GLN A 238 -18.72 -11.08 -26.56
C GLN A 238 -19.89 -10.70 -27.45
N SER A 239 -19.56 -10.15 -28.63
CA SER A 239 -20.49 -9.99 -29.73
C SER A 239 -19.86 -10.52 -31.01
N GLN A 240 -20.69 -11.14 -31.86
CA GLN A 240 -20.27 -11.74 -33.12
C GLN A 240 -21.34 -11.50 -34.19
N ALA A 241 -20.88 -11.13 -35.38
CA ALA A 241 -21.69 -11.06 -36.59
C ALA A 241 -21.57 -12.36 -37.40
N GLU A 242 -22.57 -12.64 -38.24
CA GLU A 242 -22.50 -13.75 -39.20
C GLU A 242 -21.23 -13.63 -40.06
N ALA A 243 -20.45 -14.70 -40.09
CA ALA A 243 -19.24 -14.81 -40.88
C ALA A 243 -19.51 -15.60 -42.17
N GLY A 244 -18.79 -15.28 -43.24
CA GLY A 244 -18.75 -16.12 -44.44
C GLY A 244 -17.91 -17.38 -44.22
N ALA A 245 -17.24 -17.86 -45.28
CA ALA A 245 -16.40 -19.07 -45.21
C ALA A 245 -15.07 -18.90 -44.41
N LEU A 246 -14.79 -17.70 -43.91
CA LEU A 246 -13.59 -17.40 -43.12
C LEU A 246 -13.79 -17.76 -41.65
N PRO A 247 -12.71 -18.08 -40.92
CA PRO A 247 -12.79 -18.25 -39.47
C PRO A 247 -13.24 -16.95 -38.79
N VAL A 248 -13.61 -17.06 -37.51
CA VAL A 248 -13.90 -15.90 -36.66
C VAL A 248 -12.62 -15.05 -36.55
N LEU A 249 -12.70 -13.80 -37.01
CA LEU A 249 -11.65 -12.80 -36.94
C LEU A 249 -11.97 -11.88 -35.76
N GLU A 250 -11.59 -12.35 -34.57
CA GLU A 250 -11.88 -11.71 -33.30
C GLU A 250 -10.91 -10.56 -32.99
N VAL A 251 -11.45 -9.48 -32.44
CA VAL A 251 -10.68 -8.47 -31.69
C VAL A 251 -10.95 -8.67 -30.20
N TYR A 252 -9.97 -9.21 -29.49
CA TYR A 252 -10.01 -9.36 -28.03
C TYR A 252 -9.33 -8.17 -27.35
N VAL A 253 -9.99 -7.60 -26.35
CA VAL A 253 -9.44 -6.49 -25.56
C VAL A 253 -9.66 -6.74 -24.07
N GLN A 254 -8.61 -6.51 -23.29
CA GLN A 254 -8.68 -6.48 -21.84
C GLN A 254 -8.66 -5.02 -21.38
N PRO A 255 -9.83 -4.42 -21.08
CA PRO A 255 -9.87 -3.06 -20.51
C PRO A 255 -9.34 -3.06 -19.07
N ARG A 256 -9.33 -1.87 -18.44
CA ARG A 256 -8.89 -1.70 -17.06
C ARG A 256 -9.56 -2.67 -16.09
N ALA A 257 -8.85 -3.10 -15.04
CA ALA A 257 -9.44 -3.94 -14.02
C ALA A 257 -10.64 -3.23 -13.37
N GLY A 258 -11.68 -3.99 -13.04
CA GLY A 258 -12.95 -3.48 -12.53
C GLY A 258 -13.75 -2.61 -13.52
N ARG A 259 -13.47 -2.66 -14.84
CA ARG A 259 -14.19 -1.86 -15.84
C ARG A 259 -15.70 -2.11 -15.84
N PHE A 260 -16.11 -3.36 -15.67
CA PHE A 260 -17.50 -3.77 -15.76
C PHE A 260 -17.99 -4.28 -14.40
N ALA A 261 -19.08 -3.69 -13.92
CA ALA A 261 -19.79 -4.19 -12.74
C ALA A 261 -20.66 -5.42 -13.06
N GLN A 262 -21.09 -5.57 -14.32
CA GLN A 262 -22.02 -6.61 -14.78
C GLN A 262 -21.68 -7.05 -16.21
N ALA A 263 -21.99 -8.31 -16.54
CA ALA A 263 -21.73 -8.88 -17.87
C ALA A 263 -22.50 -8.16 -19.01
N ALA A 264 -23.67 -7.58 -18.73
CA ALA A 264 -24.43 -6.80 -19.71
C ALA A 264 -23.63 -5.61 -20.25
N LEU A 265 -22.98 -4.84 -19.36
CA LEU A 265 -22.12 -3.72 -19.75
C LEU A 265 -20.91 -4.16 -20.60
N ALA A 266 -20.36 -5.35 -20.30
CA ALA A 266 -19.28 -5.93 -21.09
C ALA A 266 -19.78 -6.35 -22.49
N ALA A 267 -20.98 -6.90 -22.60
CA ALA A 267 -21.61 -7.24 -23.87
C ALA A 267 -21.93 -5.99 -24.71
N ASP A 268 -22.41 -4.92 -24.07
CA ASP A 268 -22.67 -3.64 -24.73
C ASP A 268 -21.38 -3.00 -25.27
N GLU A 269 -20.28 -3.01 -24.51
CA GLU A 269 -18.98 -2.52 -24.99
C GLU A 269 -18.42 -3.41 -26.12
N ALA A 270 -18.60 -4.72 -26.04
CA ALA A 270 -18.23 -5.65 -27.11
C ALA A 270 -19.05 -5.39 -28.40
N GLN A 271 -20.36 -5.18 -28.28
CA GLN A 271 -21.23 -4.81 -29.40
C GLN A 271 -20.82 -3.47 -29.99
N ALA A 272 -20.59 -2.46 -29.16
CA ALA A 272 -20.20 -1.13 -29.63
C ALA A 272 -18.86 -1.14 -30.39
N ARG A 273 -17.88 -1.91 -29.92
CA ARG A 273 -16.63 -2.10 -30.66
C ARG A 273 -16.85 -2.86 -31.97
N LEU A 274 -17.68 -3.91 -31.97
CA LEU A 274 -17.99 -4.65 -33.20
C LEU A 274 -18.67 -3.75 -34.24
N ASP A 275 -19.65 -2.95 -33.82
CA ASP A 275 -20.33 -1.97 -34.69
C ASP A 275 -19.31 -1.01 -35.33
N ALA A 276 -18.42 -0.42 -34.52
CA ALA A 276 -17.39 0.51 -34.99
C ALA A 276 -16.41 -0.15 -35.99
N LEU A 277 -15.95 -1.37 -35.71
CA LEU A 277 -15.06 -2.14 -36.58
C LEU A 277 -15.71 -2.51 -37.92
N ARG A 278 -17.04 -2.60 -37.95
CA ARG A 278 -17.83 -2.98 -39.13
C ARG A 278 -18.30 -1.80 -39.96
N VAL A 279 -18.20 -0.57 -39.48
CA VAL A 279 -18.51 0.64 -40.28
C VAL A 279 -17.88 0.61 -41.68
N PRO A 280 -16.59 0.28 -41.86
CA PRO A 280 -15.99 0.31 -43.18
C PRO A 280 -16.30 -0.94 -44.04
N MET A 281 -17.08 -1.91 -43.53
CA MET A 281 -17.41 -3.16 -44.25
C MET A 281 -18.06 -2.91 -45.60
N THR A 282 -19.00 -1.96 -45.65
CA THR A 282 -19.70 -1.53 -46.87
C THR A 282 -19.81 -0.01 -46.86
N LEU A 283 -19.01 0.63 -47.71
CA LEU A 283 -19.01 2.08 -47.89
C LEU A 283 -19.33 2.44 -49.34
N PHE A 284 -19.80 3.64 -49.55
CA PHE A 284 -20.09 4.20 -50.87
C PHE A 284 -19.28 5.47 -51.08
N GLN A 285 -18.43 5.46 -52.10
CA GLN A 285 -17.69 6.63 -52.52
C GLN A 285 -18.48 7.38 -53.59
N GLY A 286 -18.77 8.65 -53.34
CA GLY A 286 -19.51 9.48 -54.25
C GLY A 286 -18.80 10.78 -54.61
N SER A 287 -19.17 11.37 -55.73
CA SER A 287 -18.79 12.74 -56.09
C SER A 287 -19.88 13.40 -56.91
N GLY A 288 -19.96 14.72 -56.86
CA GLY A 288 -20.95 15.47 -57.62
C GLY A 288 -20.93 16.97 -57.32
N SER A 289 -22.03 17.61 -57.66
CA SER A 289 -22.24 19.06 -57.49
C SER A 289 -23.24 19.41 -56.38
N VAL A 290 -23.76 18.41 -55.65
CA VAL A 290 -24.78 18.61 -54.59
C VAL A 290 -24.25 19.50 -53.47
N ARG A 291 -24.75 20.72 -53.43
CA ARG A 291 -24.27 21.73 -52.47
C ARG A 291 -24.79 21.49 -51.06
N THR A 292 -25.77 20.63 -50.81
CA THR A 292 -26.39 20.45 -49.47
C THR A 292 -25.83 19.28 -48.64
N LEU A 293 -24.94 18.44 -49.19
CA LEU A 293 -24.42 17.25 -48.49
C LEU A 293 -23.64 17.61 -47.22
N ALA A 294 -24.09 17.18 -46.05
CA ALA A 294 -23.43 17.42 -44.76
C ALA A 294 -23.13 16.10 -44.03
N ALA A 295 -21.98 16.01 -43.36
CA ALA A 295 -21.62 14.83 -42.58
C ALA A 295 -22.63 14.57 -41.44
N GLY A 296 -22.96 13.31 -41.20
CA GLY A 296 -23.98 12.87 -40.24
C GLY A 296 -25.43 12.94 -40.76
N SER A 297 -25.66 13.50 -41.95
CA SER A 297 -27.00 13.59 -42.53
C SER A 297 -27.33 12.40 -43.43
N ALA A 298 -28.62 12.07 -43.53
CA ALA A 298 -29.14 11.00 -44.38
C ALA A 298 -29.72 11.54 -45.69
N PHE A 299 -29.61 10.77 -46.77
CA PHE A 299 -30.24 11.08 -48.05
C PHE A 299 -30.75 9.82 -48.76
N THR A 300 -31.72 9.99 -49.66
CA THR A 300 -32.21 8.90 -50.53
C THR A 300 -31.67 9.08 -51.94
N LEU A 301 -31.00 8.07 -52.49
CA LEU A 301 -30.47 8.13 -53.86
C LEU A 301 -31.58 7.80 -54.88
N THR A 302 -31.71 8.63 -55.91
CA THR A 302 -32.66 8.41 -57.03
C THR A 302 -31.95 8.47 -58.36
N GLN A 303 -32.57 7.93 -59.41
CA GLN A 303 -32.04 7.79 -60.76
C GLN A 303 -30.74 6.96 -60.88
N HIS A 304 -30.39 6.15 -59.85
CA HIS A 304 -29.22 5.28 -59.89
C HIS A 304 -29.60 3.86 -60.33
N PRO A 305 -28.92 3.25 -61.31
CA PRO A 305 -29.34 1.97 -61.90
C PRO A 305 -29.45 0.80 -60.91
N GLN A 306 -28.68 0.84 -59.81
CA GLN A 306 -28.61 -0.25 -58.82
C GLN A 306 -29.10 0.13 -57.41
N HIS A 307 -29.23 1.43 -57.12
CA HIS A 307 -29.45 1.94 -55.74
C HIS A 307 -30.65 2.89 -55.67
N GLU A 308 -31.58 2.78 -56.62
CA GLU A 308 -32.82 3.57 -56.65
C GLU A 308 -33.60 3.42 -55.35
N GLY A 309 -33.95 4.55 -54.72
CA GLY A 309 -34.77 4.59 -53.51
C GLY A 309 -34.07 4.14 -52.23
N GLN A 310 -32.78 3.78 -52.28
CA GLN A 310 -32.01 3.40 -51.10
C GLN A 310 -31.56 4.63 -50.31
N ALA A 311 -31.55 4.50 -48.99
CA ALA A 311 -31.11 5.55 -48.07
C ALA A 311 -29.67 5.31 -47.59
N PHE A 312 -28.91 6.40 -47.46
CA PHE A 312 -27.51 6.41 -47.06
C PHE A 312 -27.26 7.52 -46.04
N VAL A 313 -26.27 7.33 -45.16
CA VAL A 313 -25.79 8.35 -44.23
C VAL A 313 -24.39 8.79 -44.64
N LEU A 314 -24.17 10.09 -44.73
CA LEU A 314 -22.88 10.68 -45.07
C LEU A 314 -21.92 10.59 -43.88
N LEU A 315 -20.79 9.94 -44.06
CA LEU A 315 -19.73 9.85 -43.05
C LEU A 315 -18.72 10.98 -43.20
N ALA A 316 -18.36 11.35 -44.43
CA ALA A 316 -17.43 12.43 -44.70
C ALA A 316 -17.76 13.12 -46.01
N VAL A 317 -17.57 14.43 -46.09
CA VAL A 317 -17.74 15.23 -47.30
C VAL A 317 -16.56 16.19 -47.43
N ALA A 318 -15.86 16.10 -48.56
CA ALA A 318 -14.85 17.06 -48.99
C ALA A 318 -15.47 18.00 -50.02
N HIS A 319 -15.35 19.30 -49.78
CA HIS A 319 -15.91 20.38 -50.58
C HIS A 319 -14.79 21.15 -51.28
N ALA A 320 -15.01 21.50 -52.53
CA ALA A 320 -14.14 22.42 -53.27
C ALA A 320 -14.98 23.33 -54.15
N ALA A 321 -14.75 24.63 -54.09
CA ALA A 321 -15.46 25.59 -54.92
C ALA A 321 -14.58 26.78 -55.32
N VAL A 322 -14.83 27.30 -56.51
CA VAL A 322 -14.19 28.50 -57.06
C VAL A 322 -15.25 29.54 -57.37
N ASN A 323 -15.04 30.78 -56.93
CA ASN A 323 -16.02 31.84 -57.06
C ASN A 323 -16.14 32.32 -58.52
N ASN A 324 -17.21 33.05 -58.84
CA ASN A 324 -17.47 33.62 -60.17
C ASN A 324 -16.89 35.05 -60.30
N LEU A 325 -15.57 35.19 -60.13
CA LEU A 325 -14.85 36.47 -60.24
C LEU A 325 -14.60 36.87 -61.71
N GLY A 326 -14.52 38.15 -62.05
CA GLY A 326 -14.40 38.62 -63.45
C GLY A 326 -13.09 38.23 -64.18
N HIS A 327 -13.13 38.23 -65.52
CA HIS A 327 -12.08 37.73 -66.44
C HIS A 327 -10.64 38.20 -66.15
N GLY A 328 -10.42 39.44 -65.71
CA GLY A 328 -9.08 39.99 -65.50
C GLY A 328 -8.36 39.53 -64.22
N ILE A 329 -9.08 38.93 -63.27
CA ILE A 329 -8.48 38.42 -62.03
C ILE A 329 -7.88 37.02 -62.27
N VAL A 330 -8.47 36.23 -63.18
CA VAL A 330 -8.09 34.83 -63.43
C VAL A 330 -6.71 34.66 -64.07
N GLU A 331 -6.28 35.59 -64.94
CA GLU A 331 -4.93 35.58 -65.56
C GLU A 331 -3.80 35.77 -64.55
N LEU A 332 -4.07 36.43 -63.41
CA LEU A 332 -3.10 36.63 -62.33
C LEU A 332 -2.96 35.42 -61.40
N LEU A 333 -3.93 34.49 -61.41
CA LEU A 333 -4.05 33.44 -60.38
C LEU A 333 -3.37 32.10 -60.74
N GLY A 334 -2.92 31.91 -61.99
CA GLY A 334 -1.93 30.90 -62.38
C GLY A 334 -2.25 29.39 -62.20
N GLU A 335 -3.38 29.01 -61.59
CA GLU A 335 -3.76 27.61 -61.34
C GLU A 335 -5.20 27.34 -61.78
N ALA A 336 -5.39 26.42 -62.73
CA ALA A 336 -6.71 26.00 -63.23
C ALA A 336 -6.94 24.50 -63.03
N ALA A 337 -7.37 24.10 -61.84
CA ALA A 337 -7.89 22.74 -61.59
C ALA A 337 -9.43 22.68 -61.62
N LEU A 338 -10.13 23.80 -61.42
CA LEU A 338 -11.59 23.91 -61.38
C LEU A 338 -12.08 25.07 -62.25
N GLU A 339 -13.20 24.87 -62.94
CA GLU A 339 -13.82 25.89 -63.78
C GLU A 339 -14.39 27.04 -62.94
N GLN A 340 -14.43 28.25 -63.53
CA GLN A 340 -14.91 29.45 -62.86
C GLN A 340 -16.38 29.30 -62.42
N GLY A 341 -16.69 29.69 -61.17
CA GLY A 341 -18.04 29.59 -60.64
C GLY A 341 -18.53 28.14 -60.47
N SER A 342 -17.64 27.21 -60.14
CA SER A 342 -17.97 25.80 -59.93
C SER A 342 -17.93 25.39 -58.46
N TYR A 343 -18.72 24.35 -58.14
CA TYR A 343 -18.68 23.65 -56.86
C TYR A 343 -18.63 22.14 -57.14
N ARG A 344 -17.76 21.44 -56.43
CA ARG A 344 -17.67 19.98 -56.45
C ARG A 344 -17.53 19.44 -55.03
N ASN A 345 -18.01 18.23 -54.83
CA ASN A 345 -17.79 17.47 -53.62
C ASN A 345 -17.29 16.06 -53.92
N ARG A 346 -16.63 15.46 -52.93
CA ARG A 346 -16.44 14.02 -52.81
C ARG A 346 -16.96 13.60 -51.44
N PHE A 347 -17.58 12.45 -51.34
CA PHE A 347 -18.14 12.01 -50.07
C PHE A 347 -18.01 10.51 -49.88
N VAL A 348 -18.05 10.11 -48.62
CA VAL A 348 -18.15 8.72 -48.18
C VAL A 348 -19.49 8.57 -47.47
N ALA A 349 -20.26 7.56 -47.85
CA ALA A 349 -21.53 7.23 -47.23
C ALA A 349 -21.57 5.77 -46.80
N ALA A 350 -22.41 5.46 -45.82
CA ALA A 350 -22.75 4.10 -45.41
C ALA A 350 -24.24 3.85 -45.67
N PRO A 351 -24.69 2.59 -45.76
CA PRO A 351 -26.12 2.27 -45.70
C PRO A 351 -26.79 2.95 -44.49
N HIS A 352 -28.04 3.38 -44.63
CA HIS A 352 -28.75 4.12 -43.58
C HIS A 352 -28.74 3.43 -42.22
N ASP A 353 -28.95 2.10 -42.20
CA ASP A 353 -29.08 1.32 -40.97
C ASP A 353 -27.73 0.89 -40.37
N THR A 354 -26.62 1.41 -40.89
CA THR A 354 -25.28 1.13 -40.34
C THR A 354 -25.18 1.75 -38.94
N PRO A 355 -24.88 0.97 -37.89
CA PRO A 355 -24.66 1.52 -36.55
C PRO A 355 -23.34 2.29 -36.51
N ILE A 356 -23.41 3.62 -36.64
CA ILE A 356 -22.22 4.48 -36.65
C ILE A 356 -21.73 4.67 -35.22
N ARG A 357 -20.51 4.20 -34.95
CA ARG A 357 -19.81 4.39 -33.67
C ARG A 357 -18.35 4.76 -33.93
N ALA A 358 -17.76 5.56 -33.04
CA ALA A 358 -16.31 5.79 -33.07
C ALA A 358 -15.57 4.53 -32.62
N LEU A 359 -14.45 4.22 -33.27
CA LEU A 359 -13.56 3.14 -32.82
C LEU A 359 -12.83 3.61 -31.54
N PRO A 360 -12.89 2.85 -30.42
CA PRO A 360 -12.14 3.21 -29.22
C PRO A 360 -10.64 3.36 -29.49
N GLN A 361 -10.05 4.44 -28.98
CA GLN A 361 -8.62 4.71 -29.05
C GLN A 361 -7.89 4.13 -27.84
N ASP A 362 -6.62 3.76 -28.02
CA ASP A 362 -5.77 3.35 -26.91
C ASP A 362 -5.56 4.50 -25.92
N ARG A 363 -5.54 4.17 -24.63
CA ARG A 363 -5.27 5.14 -23.57
C ARG A 363 -3.80 5.56 -23.59
N PRO A 364 -3.50 6.83 -23.25
CA PRO A 364 -2.12 7.24 -22.98
C PRO A 364 -1.51 6.36 -21.89
N THR A 365 -0.35 5.78 -22.16
CA THR A 365 0.36 4.91 -21.22
C THR A 365 1.36 5.72 -20.40
N LEU A 366 1.35 5.50 -19.09
CA LEU A 366 2.37 6.05 -18.19
C LEU A 366 3.67 5.26 -18.27
N HIS A 367 4.77 5.97 -18.39
CA HIS A 367 6.11 5.40 -18.33
C HIS A 367 6.66 5.58 -16.91
N GLY A 368 6.49 4.56 -16.08
CA GLY A 368 7.07 4.48 -14.73
C GLY A 368 6.16 4.95 -13.59
N PRO A 369 6.61 4.73 -12.33
CA PRO A 369 5.87 5.12 -11.15
C PRO A 369 5.87 6.64 -10.94
N GLN A 370 4.94 7.10 -10.11
CA GLN A 370 4.88 8.47 -9.61
C GLN A 370 4.93 8.48 -8.09
N THR A 371 5.18 9.64 -7.48
CA THR A 371 4.99 9.82 -6.04
C THR A 371 3.70 10.58 -5.74
N ALA A 372 3.11 10.28 -4.59
CA ALA A 372 1.92 10.96 -4.09
C ALA A 372 2.00 11.10 -2.57
N ARG A 373 1.21 12.02 -2.01
CA ARG A 373 1.09 12.18 -0.56
C ARG A 373 -0.19 11.52 -0.08
N VAL A 374 -0.12 10.77 1.02
CA VAL A 374 -1.28 10.16 1.65
C VAL A 374 -2.12 11.25 2.32
N VAL A 375 -3.43 11.22 2.07
CA VAL A 375 -4.41 12.17 2.57
C VAL A 375 -5.57 11.43 3.21
N GLY A 376 -6.34 12.09 4.06
CA GLY A 376 -7.42 11.46 4.79
C GLY A 376 -8.17 12.44 5.68
N VAL A 377 -8.85 11.92 6.69
CA VAL A 377 -9.67 12.72 7.59
C VAL A 377 -8.76 13.59 8.44
N ALA A 378 -9.12 14.87 8.61
CA ALA A 378 -8.42 15.80 9.48
C ALA A 378 -8.23 15.22 10.90
N ASP A 379 -7.10 15.54 11.52
CA ASP A 379 -6.71 15.11 12.87
C ASP A 379 -6.58 13.58 13.08
N SER A 380 -6.68 12.79 12.01
CA SER A 380 -6.43 11.34 12.04
C SER A 380 -4.98 11.03 11.62
N VAL A 381 -4.37 10.00 12.21
CA VAL A 381 -3.03 9.54 11.80
C VAL A 381 -3.08 8.63 10.57
N VAL A 382 -4.16 7.86 10.44
CA VAL A 382 -4.45 7.00 9.28
C VAL A 382 -5.96 7.05 9.02
N SER A 383 -6.37 6.99 7.75
CA SER A 383 -7.78 6.87 7.37
C SER A 383 -7.93 5.82 6.25
N PRO A 384 -7.82 4.52 6.58
CA PRO A 384 -7.84 3.47 5.57
C PRO A 384 -9.27 2.98 5.26
N SER A 385 -9.43 2.28 4.13
CA SER A 385 -10.60 1.45 3.87
C SER A 385 -10.49 0.08 4.55
N ARG A 386 -11.57 -0.71 4.52
CA ARG A 386 -11.58 -2.11 4.99
C ARG A 386 -10.58 -2.98 4.22
N ASP A 387 -10.31 -2.65 2.96
CA ASP A 387 -9.57 -3.49 2.02
C ASP A 387 -8.10 -3.08 1.89
N HIS A 388 -7.52 -2.51 2.96
CA HIS A 388 -6.12 -2.09 3.03
C HIS A 388 -5.75 -1.07 1.92
N GLN A 389 -6.59 -0.03 1.81
CA GLN A 389 -6.42 1.06 0.87
C GLN A 389 -6.34 2.40 1.60
N VAL A 390 -5.67 3.37 0.99
CA VAL A 390 -5.62 4.77 1.47
C VAL A 390 -5.99 5.72 0.34
N ARG A 391 -6.27 6.98 0.65
CA ARG A 391 -6.42 8.05 -0.34
C ARG A 391 -5.10 8.79 -0.52
N ILE A 392 -4.85 9.25 -1.73
CA ILE A 392 -3.61 9.93 -2.11
C ILE A 392 -3.91 11.18 -2.95
N GLN A 393 -2.98 12.13 -2.90
CA GLN A 393 -2.97 13.32 -3.73
C GLN A 393 -1.64 13.44 -4.45
N PHE A 394 -1.68 13.48 -5.78
CA PHE A 394 -0.48 13.66 -6.61
C PHE A 394 0.00 15.11 -6.61
N GLY A 395 1.30 15.33 -6.79
CA GLY A 395 1.90 16.67 -6.81
C GLY A 395 1.43 17.57 -7.97
N TRP A 396 0.93 16.99 -9.07
CA TRP A 396 0.38 17.74 -10.20
C TRP A 396 -1.09 18.12 -10.01
N GLN A 397 -1.76 17.67 -8.93
CA GLN A 397 -3.13 18.06 -8.67
C GLN A 397 -3.23 19.54 -8.30
N ARG A 398 -4.28 20.21 -8.78
CA ARG A 398 -4.50 21.66 -8.61
C ARG A 398 -5.85 21.89 -7.96
N GLY A 399 -5.98 22.84 -7.04
CA GLY A 399 -7.26 23.08 -6.38
C GLY A 399 -7.19 23.83 -5.05
N VAL A 400 -8.12 23.52 -4.15
CA VAL A 400 -8.31 24.26 -2.90
C VAL A 400 -7.14 24.08 -1.94
N ALA A 401 -6.60 22.86 -1.85
CA ALA A 401 -5.48 22.51 -0.98
C ALA A 401 -4.50 21.58 -1.72
N PRO A 402 -3.74 22.10 -2.70
CA PRO A 402 -2.73 21.31 -3.40
C PRO A 402 -1.59 20.93 -2.43
N ASN A 403 -0.80 19.93 -2.82
CA ASN A 403 0.44 19.61 -2.10
C ASN A 403 1.35 20.86 -2.05
N ALA A 404 2.22 20.96 -1.04
CA ALA A 404 3.10 22.12 -0.85
C ALA A 404 3.85 22.49 -2.15
N GLY A 405 3.76 23.76 -2.57
CA GLY A 405 4.32 24.25 -3.84
C GLY A 405 3.43 24.04 -5.07
N GLY A 406 2.29 23.35 -4.93
CA GLY A 406 1.32 23.12 -6.00
C GLY A 406 0.42 24.34 -6.29
N MET A 407 -0.30 24.29 -7.41
CA MET A 407 -1.09 25.42 -7.91
C MET A 407 -2.51 25.42 -7.34
N THR A 408 -2.97 26.57 -6.85
CA THR A 408 -4.36 26.78 -6.43
C THR A 408 -5.29 27.13 -7.58
N GLU A 409 -4.74 27.69 -8.65
CA GLU A 409 -5.47 27.93 -9.90
C GLU A 409 -5.83 26.59 -10.56
N THR A 410 -7.12 26.39 -10.81
CA THR A 410 -7.67 25.14 -11.36
C THR A 410 -7.51 25.07 -12.88
N GLY A 411 -7.27 26.22 -13.52
CA GLY A 411 -7.29 26.40 -14.96
C GLY A 411 -8.65 26.12 -15.59
N SER A 412 -9.73 25.99 -14.81
CA SER A 412 -11.09 25.62 -15.22
C SER A 412 -12.12 26.41 -14.40
N ARG A 413 -13.36 26.50 -14.87
CA ARG A 413 -14.48 27.08 -14.12
C ARG A 413 -14.93 26.20 -12.95
N SER A 414 -14.58 24.92 -12.96
CA SER A 414 -14.85 24.02 -11.82
C SER A 414 -13.82 24.19 -10.70
N ALA A 415 -14.26 23.86 -9.48
CA ALA A 415 -13.36 23.67 -8.36
C ALA A 415 -12.29 22.63 -8.74
N GLY A 416 -11.05 22.86 -8.31
CA GLY A 416 -9.93 21.99 -8.68
C GLY A 416 -10.06 20.59 -8.08
N HIS A 417 -9.12 19.71 -8.45
CA HIS A 417 -9.10 18.30 -8.09
C HIS A 417 -8.11 17.95 -6.98
N ALA A 418 -7.58 18.97 -6.28
CA ALA A 418 -6.72 18.81 -5.10
C ALA A 418 -7.40 19.34 -3.81
N PRO A 419 -8.31 18.57 -3.18
CA PRO A 419 -8.94 18.99 -1.93
C PRO A 419 -8.07 18.75 -0.70
N GLY A 420 -7.01 17.94 -0.80
CA GLY A 420 -6.04 17.72 0.28
C GLY A 420 -6.55 16.90 1.48
N ASP A 421 -7.70 16.25 1.36
CA ASP A 421 -8.41 15.60 2.48
C ASP A 421 -9.02 14.23 2.06
N GLN A 422 -9.95 13.71 2.87
CA GLN A 422 -10.65 12.45 2.60
C GLN A 422 -11.54 12.45 1.35
N THR A 423 -11.65 13.56 0.61
CA THR A 423 -12.35 13.66 -0.68
C THR A 423 -11.40 13.58 -1.88
N SER A 424 -10.08 13.52 -1.65
CA SER A 424 -9.08 13.34 -2.70
C SER A 424 -9.15 11.95 -3.32
N GLY A 425 -9.17 11.91 -4.65
CA GLY A 425 -9.07 10.71 -5.47
C GLY A 425 -10.03 9.57 -5.12
N SER A 426 -9.67 8.38 -5.59
CA SER A 426 -10.29 7.11 -5.18
C SER A 426 -9.41 6.40 -4.14
N TRP A 427 -9.96 5.34 -3.55
CA TRP A 427 -9.18 4.43 -2.72
C TRP A 427 -8.09 3.73 -3.53
N VAL A 428 -6.87 3.69 -3.00
CA VAL A 428 -5.69 3.11 -3.64
C VAL A 428 -5.16 1.96 -2.78
N PRO A 429 -5.12 0.72 -3.29
CA PRO A 429 -4.56 -0.42 -2.58
C PRO A 429 -3.07 -0.26 -2.30
N VAL A 430 -2.66 -0.71 -1.11
CA VAL A 430 -1.26 -0.75 -0.69
C VAL A 430 -0.73 -2.17 -0.83
N ALA A 431 0.41 -2.33 -1.49
CA ALA A 431 1.09 -3.61 -1.62
C ALA A 431 1.84 -3.94 -0.33
N GLU A 432 1.71 -5.19 0.10
CA GLU A 432 2.37 -5.75 1.27
C GLU A 432 3.49 -6.71 0.88
N TRP A 433 4.47 -6.91 1.77
CA TRP A 433 5.55 -7.86 1.53
C TRP A 433 5.05 -9.30 1.47
N VAL A 434 4.08 -9.64 2.33
CA VAL A 434 3.44 -10.96 2.36
C VAL A 434 1.96 -10.75 2.65
N ALA A 435 1.09 -11.29 1.79
CA ALA A 435 -0.37 -11.23 1.97
C ALA A 435 -1.01 -12.58 1.67
N GLY A 436 -1.78 -13.12 2.62
CA GLY A 436 -2.56 -14.34 2.48
C GLY A 436 -3.92 -14.26 3.21
N PRO A 437 -4.75 -15.31 3.15
CA PRO A 437 -6.09 -15.29 3.74
C PRO A 437 -6.06 -15.12 5.28
N ASN A 438 -6.20 -13.87 5.75
CA ASN A 438 -6.09 -13.48 7.16
C ASN A 438 -4.72 -13.78 7.82
N TRP A 439 -3.63 -13.66 7.05
CA TRP A 439 -2.26 -13.69 7.57
C TRP A 439 -1.31 -12.92 6.63
N GLY A 440 -0.21 -12.39 7.15
CA GLY A 440 0.75 -11.59 6.37
C GLY A 440 1.27 -10.37 7.12
N THR A 441 1.89 -9.44 6.40
CA THR A 441 2.26 -8.11 6.90
C THR A 441 1.09 -7.13 6.74
N HIS A 442 1.07 -6.08 7.58
CA HIS A 442 0.01 -5.07 7.55
C HIS A 442 0.56 -3.71 8.03
N PHE A 443 1.09 -2.93 7.09
CA PHE A 443 1.71 -1.63 7.26
C PHE A 443 1.04 -0.58 6.36
N LEU A 444 0.03 0.10 6.92
CA LEU A 444 -0.61 1.22 6.23
C LEU A 444 0.24 2.50 6.30
N PRO A 445 0.45 3.18 5.17
CA PRO A 445 1.00 4.53 5.15
C PRO A 445 0.16 5.50 5.99
N ARG A 446 0.81 6.33 6.80
CA ARG A 446 0.15 7.38 7.58
C ARG A 446 -0.18 8.59 6.71
N ILE A 447 -1.19 9.36 7.12
CA ILE A 447 -1.50 10.65 6.49
C ILE A 447 -0.25 11.54 6.53
N GLY A 448 0.07 12.16 5.40
CA GLY A 448 1.27 12.97 5.21
C GLY A 448 2.46 12.21 4.65
N ALA A 449 2.49 10.88 4.69
CA ALA A 449 3.58 10.08 4.13
C ALA A 449 3.65 10.21 2.59
N GLU A 450 4.86 10.14 2.05
CA GLU A 450 5.10 10.05 0.62
C GLU A 450 5.15 8.58 0.19
N VAL A 451 4.38 8.24 -0.84
CA VAL A 451 4.24 6.89 -1.36
C VAL A 451 4.67 6.81 -2.82
N LEU A 452 5.25 5.67 -3.19
CA LEU A 452 5.51 5.31 -4.58
C LEU A 452 4.28 4.61 -5.16
N VAL A 453 3.80 5.12 -6.29
CA VAL A 453 2.56 4.69 -6.94
C VAL A 453 2.87 4.16 -8.33
N GLU A 454 2.59 2.88 -8.54
CA GLU A 454 2.60 2.24 -9.85
C GLU A 454 1.19 2.17 -10.44
N PHE A 455 1.11 1.94 -11.75
CA PHE A 455 -0.15 1.96 -12.49
C PHE A 455 -0.29 0.66 -13.29
N LEU A 456 -1.34 -0.11 -13.02
CA LEU A 456 -1.55 -1.40 -13.72
C LEU A 456 -1.69 -1.15 -15.23
N HIS A 457 -0.88 -1.84 -16.02
CA HIS A 457 -0.79 -1.64 -17.49
C HIS A 457 -0.47 -0.20 -17.92
N GLY A 458 0.10 0.62 -17.01
CA GLY A 458 0.37 2.03 -17.25
C GLY A 458 -0.89 2.91 -17.35
N ASP A 459 -2.05 2.44 -16.88
CA ASP A 459 -3.30 3.21 -16.85
C ASP A 459 -3.34 4.12 -15.60
N ILE A 460 -3.37 5.44 -15.81
CA ILE A 460 -3.43 6.46 -14.73
C ILE A 460 -4.61 6.24 -13.77
N ASP A 461 -5.69 5.60 -14.22
CA ASP A 461 -6.87 5.31 -13.41
C ASP A 461 -6.72 4.04 -12.54
N GLN A 462 -5.59 3.31 -12.62
CA GLN A 462 -5.34 2.09 -11.86
C GLN A 462 -4.10 2.18 -10.95
N PRO A 463 -4.05 3.13 -10.00
CA PRO A 463 -2.93 3.28 -9.08
C PRO A 463 -2.82 2.11 -8.09
N ARG A 464 -1.59 1.76 -7.72
CA ARG A 464 -1.22 0.83 -6.66
C ARG A 464 -0.03 1.40 -5.91
N ILE A 465 -0.12 1.48 -4.58
CA ILE A 465 1.02 1.90 -3.77
C ILE A 465 1.95 0.71 -3.62
N THR A 466 3.19 0.82 -4.10
CA THR A 466 4.19 -0.27 -4.06
C THR A 466 5.31 -0.02 -3.06
N GLY A 467 5.36 1.18 -2.46
CA GLY A 467 6.33 1.49 -1.42
C GLY A 467 6.07 2.83 -0.75
N GLN A 468 6.84 3.09 0.31
CA GLN A 468 6.90 4.36 1.03
C GLN A 468 8.30 4.94 0.91
N LEU A 469 8.41 6.27 0.85
CA LEU A 469 9.67 6.95 0.67
C LEU A 469 9.97 7.82 1.90
N TYR A 470 11.23 7.78 2.34
CA TYR A 470 11.80 8.85 3.17
C TYR A 470 12.09 10.07 2.29
N ASN A 471 12.01 11.26 2.86
CA ASN A 471 12.21 12.52 2.15
C ASN A 471 12.77 13.61 3.09
N GLY A 472 12.76 14.87 2.66
CA GLY A 472 13.28 15.98 3.48
C GLY A 472 12.48 16.29 4.74
N GLU A 473 11.23 15.81 4.84
CA GLU A 473 10.37 15.94 6.03
C GLU A 473 10.45 14.68 6.91
N VAL A 474 10.58 13.50 6.29
CA VAL A 474 10.58 12.20 6.97
C VAL A 474 11.93 11.52 6.83
N ALA A 475 12.72 11.53 7.91
CA ALA A 475 14.02 10.88 7.97
C ALA A 475 13.92 9.36 8.23
N PRO A 476 14.88 8.55 7.73
CA PRO A 476 14.96 7.13 8.08
C PRO A 476 15.29 6.94 9.58
N PRO A 477 14.63 5.99 10.27
CA PRO A 477 14.74 5.80 11.72
C PRO A 477 16.10 5.27 12.19
N PHE A 478 16.86 4.65 11.27
CA PHE A 478 18.21 4.13 11.51
C PHE A 478 19.24 4.76 10.57
N GLY A 479 18.97 5.99 10.12
CA GLY A 479 19.88 6.73 9.24
C GLY A 479 21.26 6.87 9.87
N GLY A 480 22.31 6.49 9.12
CA GLY A 480 23.71 6.71 9.48
C GLY A 480 24.48 7.39 8.36
N GLY A 481 25.79 7.59 8.56
CA GLY A 481 26.67 8.20 7.56
C GLY A 481 26.96 9.68 7.83
N LEU A 482 26.28 10.59 7.12
CA LEU A 482 26.57 12.05 7.09
C LEU A 482 26.18 12.83 8.37
N ASP A 483 25.42 12.20 9.26
CA ASP A 483 25.00 12.81 10.52
C ASP A 483 25.97 12.40 11.64
N ASP A 484 26.77 13.36 12.11
CA ASP A 484 27.73 13.17 13.21
C ASP A 484 27.05 12.65 14.49
N THR A 485 25.74 12.86 14.66
CA THR A 485 25.01 12.43 15.85
C THR A 485 24.72 10.92 15.87
N ALA A 486 24.67 10.24 14.71
CA ALA A 486 24.34 8.82 14.61
C ALA A 486 25.48 7.91 15.12
N GLN A 487 26.74 8.34 15.02
CA GLN A 487 27.92 7.57 15.48
C GLN A 487 28.05 6.17 14.82
N HIS A 488 27.50 5.98 13.62
CA HIS A 488 27.69 4.77 12.81
C HIS A 488 27.56 5.05 11.30
N PRO A 489 28.24 4.28 10.42
CA PRO A 489 28.26 4.54 8.98
C PRO A 489 27.09 3.91 8.22
N GLY A 490 25.90 3.79 8.84
CA GLY A 490 24.73 3.16 8.21
C GLY A 490 24.64 1.62 8.33
N VAL A 491 25.22 1.05 9.39
CA VAL A 491 25.22 -0.40 9.69
C VAL A 491 24.02 -0.91 10.49
N LEU A 492 23.04 -0.04 10.79
CA LEU A 492 21.83 -0.40 11.52
C LEU A 492 20.67 -0.64 10.56
N SER A 493 19.93 -1.72 10.79
CA SER A 493 18.74 -2.11 10.02
C SER A 493 17.62 -2.59 10.95
N GLY A 494 16.37 -2.62 10.47
CA GLY A 494 15.28 -3.27 11.20
C GLY A 494 13.93 -2.55 11.08
N LEU A 495 13.11 -2.65 12.13
CA LEU A 495 11.76 -2.08 12.19
C LEU A 495 11.68 -1.03 13.31
N HIS A 496 11.16 0.15 13.01
CA HIS A 496 10.82 1.18 13.98
C HIS A 496 9.36 1.57 13.76
N THR A 497 8.52 1.43 14.78
CA THR A 497 7.13 1.85 14.74
C THR A 497 6.86 2.85 15.86
N GLN A 498 5.88 3.71 15.64
CA GLN A 498 5.39 4.65 16.63
C GLN A 498 3.95 4.28 16.99
N SER A 499 3.51 4.56 18.21
CA SER A 499 2.10 4.48 18.56
C SER A 499 1.27 5.48 17.75
N HIS A 500 -0.04 5.23 17.62
CA HIS A 500 -0.93 6.11 16.85
C HIS A 500 -1.15 7.47 17.51
N ASP A 501 -1.03 7.56 18.83
CA ASP A 501 -1.09 8.81 19.60
C ASP A 501 0.28 9.50 19.71
N GLY A 502 1.34 8.91 19.12
CA GLY A 502 2.70 9.42 19.18
C GLY A 502 3.42 9.25 20.53
N SER A 503 2.77 8.65 21.54
CA SER A 503 3.29 8.52 22.91
C SER A 503 4.47 7.56 23.09
N GLY A 504 4.73 6.66 22.14
CA GLY A 504 5.80 5.69 22.28
C GLY A 504 6.25 5.04 20.98
N THR A 505 7.31 4.24 21.09
CA THR A 505 7.96 3.57 19.96
C THR A 505 8.23 2.10 20.25
N GLN A 506 8.26 1.29 19.21
CA GLN A 506 8.76 -0.09 19.25
C GLN A 506 9.87 -0.24 18.22
N GLN A 507 10.94 -0.94 18.59
CA GLN A 507 12.11 -1.09 17.76
C GLN A 507 12.58 -2.54 17.74
N TRP A 508 12.84 -3.04 16.53
CA TRP A 508 13.71 -4.18 16.30
C TRP A 508 14.91 -3.71 15.51
N VAL A 509 16.10 -3.87 16.07
CA VAL A 509 17.36 -3.42 15.47
C VAL A 509 18.28 -4.62 15.24
N ILE A 510 18.88 -4.67 14.06
CA ILE A 510 19.99 -5.52 13.65
C ILE A 510 21.18 -4.59 13.41
N ASP A 511 22.31 -4.86 14.05
CA ASP A 511 23.54 -4.07 13.94
C ASP A 511 24.63 -4.92 13.31
N ASP A 512 24.99 -4.61 12.06
CA ASP A 512 26.01 -5.30 11.28
C ASP A 512 27.38 -4.63 11.39
N THR A 513 27.62 -3.84 12.45
CA THR A 513 28.95 -3.29 12.72
C THR A 513 29.99 -4.40 12.79
N THR A 514 31.05 -4.28 11.99
CA THR A 514 32.13 -5.29 11.92
C THR A 514 32.70 -5.58 13.30
N GLY A 515 32.68 -6.86 13.69
CA GLY A 515 33.19 -7.32 14.98
C GLY A 515 32.30 -6.98 16.18
N GLN A 516 31.12 -6.38 15.98
CA GLN A 516 30.21 -5.97 17.06
C GLN A 516 28.74 -6.29 16.74
N LEU A 517 28.47 -7.49 16.21
CA LEU A 517 27.14 -7.92 15.82
C LEU A 517 26.18 -7.98 17.02
N ARG A 518 24.98 -7.43 16.86
CA ARG A 518 23.92 -7.52 17.87
C ARG A 518 22.53 -7.44 17.29
N THR A 519 21.57 -7.89 18.09
CA THR A 519 20.13 -7.68 17.86
C THR A 519 19.49 -7.10 19.12
N ARG A 520 18.55 -6.16 18.95
CA ARG A 520 17.81 -5.52 20.04
C ARG A 520 16.31 -5.49 19.73
N LEU A 521 15.50 -5.93 20.68
CA LEU A 521 14.06 -5.69 20.73
C LEU A 521 13.78 -4.69 21.85
N HIS A 522 13.04 -3.64 21.56
CA HIS A 522 12.79 -2.56 22.52
C HIS A 522 11.39 -1.96 22.38
N THR A 523 10.82 -1.58 23.51
CA THR A 523 9.66 -0.69 23.60
C THR A 523 10.00 0.48 24.51
N SER A 524 9.60 1.69 24.12
CA SER A 524 9.76 2.87 24.97
C SER A 524 8.96 2.77 26.28
N LEU A 525 7.94 1.90 26.32
CA LEU A 525 7.17 1.62 27.53
C LEU A 525 8.07 0.95 28.58
N ALA A 526 8.34 1.69 29.65
CA ALA A 526 9.22 1.30 30.74
C ALA A 526 10.66 0.93 30.29
N ASP A 527 11.10 1.46 29.14
CA ASP A 527 12.41 1.15 28.54
C ASP A 527 12.72 -0.36 28.51
N SER A 528 11.72 -1.16 28.13
CA SER A 528 11.82 -2.62 28.21
C SER A 528 12.55 -3.16 26.99
N ARG A 529 13.63 -3.91 27.20
CA ARG A 529 14.52 -4.40 26.13
C ARG A 529 15.00 -5.84 26.32
N LEU A 530 15.18 -6.53 25.20
CA LEU A 530 15.94 -7.76 25.06
C LEU A 530 17.08 -7.52 24.07
N GLU A 531 18.33 -7.67 24.52
CA GLU A 531 19.53 -7.47 23.71
C GLU A 531 20.35 -8.76 23.65
N LEU A 532 20.90 -9.07 22.47
CA LEU A 532 21.71 -10.27 22.18
C LEU A 532 22.98 -9.87 21.44
N GLY A 533 24.11 -10.47 21.79
CA GLY A 533 25.42 -10.21 21.18
C GLY A 533 26.17 -9.10 21.91
N TYR A 534 26.61 -8.07 21.19
CA TYR A 534 27.23 -6.90 21.80
C TYR A 534 26.16 -6.00 22.46
N LEU A 535 26.33 -5.70 23.74
CA LEU A 535 25.45 -4.79 24.49
C LEU A 535 26.00 -3.38 24.30
N ILE A 536 25.29 -2.54 23.56
CA ILE A 536 25.74 -1.20 23.17
C ILE A 536 24.64 -0.20 23.48
N ASP A 537 24.98 0.93 24.08
CA ASP A 537 24.04 2.03 24.30
C ASP A 537 23.38 2.47 22.97
N HIS A 538 22.08 2.71 22.98
CA HIS A 538 21.34 3.02 21.76
C HIS A 538 20.21 4.00 22.05
N SER A 539 20.15 5.08 21.27
CA SER A 539 19.12 6.10 21.37
C SER A 539 18.79 6.62 19.96
N ASP A 540 17.61 6.28 19.46
CA ASP A 540 17.16 6.60 18.09
C ASP A 540 18.16 6.14 17.01
N THR A 541 18.78 7.06 16.28
CA THR A 541 19.82 6.75 15.29
C THR A 541 21.19 6.55 15.94
N ARG A 542 21.39 6.97 17.20
CA ARG A 542 22.71 6.97 17.83
C ARG A 542 23.13 5.57 18.27
N ARG A 543 24.36 5.22 17.90
CA ARG A 543 25.11 4.08 18.43
C ARG A 543 26.14 4.54 19.46
N GLY A 544 25.89 4.25 20.75
CA GLY A 544 26.70 4.73 21.86
C GLY A 544 27.81 3.77 22.32
N ALA A 545 28.13 3.83 23.61
CA ALA A 545 29.23 3.09 24.22
C ALA A 545 28.94 1.58 24.36
N LEU A 546 30.00 0.77 24.25
CA LEU A 546 29.97 -0.65 24.58
C LEU A 546 29.74 -0.85 26.08
N ARG A 547 28.69 -1.59 26.44
CA ARG A 547 28.33 -1.99 27.81
C ARG A 547 28.78 -3.41 28.15
N GLY A 548 28.95 -4.28 27.16
CA GLY A 548 29.37 -5.67 27.36
C GLY A 548 29.05 -6.59 26.19
N GLN A 549 29.08 -7.89 26.43
CA GLN A 549 28.71 -8.93 25.47
C GLN A 549 27.89 -10.02 26.17
N GLY A 550 26.98 -10.67 25.46
CA GLY A 550 26.11 -11.73 25.99
C GLY A 550 24.64 -11.46 25.67
N PHE A 551 23.79 -11.49 26.70
CA PHE A 551 22.40 -11.07 26.59
C PHE A 551 21.98 -10.22 27.79
N GLU A 552 21.04 -9.31 27.58
CA GLU A 552 20.43 -8.50 28.65
C GLU A 552 18.91 -8.51 28.47
N LEU A 553 18.17 -8.81 29.55
CA LEU A 553 16.75 -8.52 29.69
C LEU A 553 16.61 -7.43 30.75
N ALA A 554 16.16 -6.24 30.35
CA ALA A 554 16.06 -5.08 31.23
C ALA A 554 14.73 -4.34 31.06
N THR A 555 14.24 -3.75 32.15
CA THR A 555 13.06 -2.88 32.18
C THR A 555 13.14 -1.96 33.40
N HIS A 556 12.61 -0.74 33.29
CA HIS A 556 12.33 0.14 34.42
C HIS A 556 10.98 -0.16 35.09
N GLY A 557 10.21 -1.10 34.54
CA GLY A 557 8.94 -1.56 35.08
C GLY A 557 9.07 -2.83 35.92
N TRP A 558 8.00 -3.62 35.99
CA TRP A 558 8.00 -4.91 36.68
C TRP A 558 8.62 -6.01 35.81
N GLY A 559 9.60 -6.73 36.36
CA GLY A 559 10.09 -7.98 35.80
C GLY A 559 9.40 -9.17 36.44
N ASN A 560 8.91 -10.12 35.63
CA ASN A 560 8.28 -11.34 36.12
C ASN A 560 8.67 -12.55 35.25
N VAL A 561 9.23 -13.60 35.88
CA VAL A 561 9.63 -14.85 35.22
C VAL A 561 8.84 -15.99 35.86
N HIS A 562 7.91 -16.57 35.11
CA HIS A 562 7.11 -17.72 35.54
C HIS A 562 7.43 -18.96 34.71
N ALA A 563 7.72 -20.07 35.39
CA ALA A 563 7.86 -21.38 34.77
C ALA A 563 7.03 -22.41 35.54
N GLY A 564 5.83 -22.74 35.04
CA GLY A 564 4.87 -23.60 35.74
C GLY A 564 5.31 -25.05 35.95
N GLN A 565 6.37 -25.49 35.25
CA GLN A 565 6.99 -26.81 35.41
C GLN A 565 8.36 -26.72 36.12
N GLY A 566 8.76 -25.53 36.58
CA GLY A 566 10.02 -25.24 37.26
C GLY A 566 11.04 -24.45 36.43
N LEU A 567 12.07 -23.92 37.09
CA LEU A 567 13.09 -23.00 36.57
C LEU A 567 14.49 -23.46 36.98
N LEU A 568 15.40 -23.58 36.02
CA LEU A 568 16.83 -23.84 36.23
C LEU A 568 17.61 -22.53 36.06
N LEU A 569 18.35 -22.13 37.09
CA LEU A 569 19.30 -21.02 37.05
C LEU A 569 20.71 -21.57 37.25
N SER A 570 21.47 -21.68 36.16
CA SER A 570 22.78 -22.32 36.16
C SER A 570 23.86 -21.41 35.61
N THR A 571 25.06 -21.50 36.19
CA THR A 571 26.31 -20.96 35.61
C THR A 571 27.24 -22.05 35.09
N SER A 572 26.80 -23.32 35.17
CA SER A 572 27.53 -24.46 34.64
C SER A 572 27.47 -24.45 33.11
N ALA A 573 28.64 -24.45 32.47
CA ALA A 573 28.74 -24.36 31.02
C ALA A 573 28.31 -25.68 30.35
N ARG A 574 27.42 -25.59 29.36
CA ARG A 574 27.06 -26.73 28.48
C ARG A 574 27.88 -26.64 27.19
N GLN A 575 28.89 -27.49 27.06
CA GLN A 575 29.72 -27.55 25.86
C GLN A 575 29.04 -28.37 24.75
N ASP A 576 29.20 -27.92 23.50
CA ASP A 576 28.84 -28.62 22.26
C ASP A 576 27.39 -29.12 22.15
N ALA A 577 26.44 -28.49 22.86
CA ALA A 577 25.04 -28.93 22.93
C ALA A 577 24.91 -30.43 23.26
N THR A 578 25.81 -30.96 24.09
CA THR A 578 25.91 -32.38 24.47
C THR A 578 24.66 -32.91 25.17
N SER A 579 23.77 -32.03 25.63
CA SER A 579 22.54 -32.37 26.33
C SER A 579 21.46 -31.30 26.15
N THR A 580 20.30 -31.48 26.79
CA THR A 580 19.15 -30.57 26.64
C THR A 580 19.24 -29.36 27.57
N VAL A 581 18.36 -28.37 27.35
CA VAL A 581 18.35 -27.10 28.11
C VAL A 581 18.03 -27.25 29.60
N LEU A 582 17.51 -28.41 30.03
CA LEU A 582 17.20 -28.73 31.44
C LEU A 582 18.15 -29.78 32.03
N ASP A 583 19.26 -30.09 31.37
CA ASP A 583 20.28 -30.94 31.97
C ASP A 583 20.76 -30.31 33.30
N SER A 584 20.73 -31.11 34.36
CA SER A 584 21.12 -30.73 35.72
C SER A 584 22.14 -31.71 36.31
N HIS A 585 22.98 -32.33 35.47
CA HIS A 585 23.97 -33.33 35.87
C HIS A 585 24.85 -32.88 37.05
N GLU A 586 25.39 -31.66 37.00
CA GLU A 586 26.24 -31.09 38.05
C GLU A 586 25.50 -30.98 39.38
N ALA A 587 24.25 -30.51 39.35
CA ALA A 587 23.40 -30.45 40.54
C ALA A 587 23.08 -31.86 41.10
N ILE A 588 22.88 -32.85 40.23
CA ILE A 588 22.67 -34.25 40.63
C ILE A 588 23.92 -34.79 41.34
N GLU A 589 25.11 -34.55 40.81
CA GLU A 589 26.37 -34.98 41.43
C GLU A 589 26.64 -34.26 42.76
N GLN A 590 26.32 -32.96 42.85
CA GLN A 590 26.38 -32.21 44.11
C GLN A 590 25.41 -32.78 45.16
N LEU A 591 24.19 -33.14 44.78
CA LEU A 591 23.22 -33.79 45.69
C LEU A 591 23.69 -35.19 46.14
N ARG A 592 24.32 -35.98 45.26
CA ARG A 592 24.98 -37.25 45.65
C ARG A 592 26.12 -37.02 46.65
N GLY A 593 26.85 -35.92 46.51
CA GLY A 593 27.86 -35.49 47.49
C GLY A 593 27.24 -35.13 48.84
N ALA A 594 26.09 -34.46 48.85
CA ALA A 594 25.34 -34.12 50.06
C ALA A 594 24.77 -35.37 50.75
N GLU A 595 24.21 -36.33 49.99
CA GLU A 595 23.74 -37.63 50.51
C GLU A 595 24.86 -38.38 51.25
N ARG A 596 26.04 -38.54 50.63
CA ARG A 596 27.19 -39.20 51.27
C ARG A 596 27.67 -38.51 52.55
N ALA A 597 27.64 -37.17 52.57
CA ALA A 597 28.01 -36.41 53.76
C ALA A 597 27.00 -36.62 54.91
N LEU A 598 25.70 -36.62 54.58
CA LEU A 598 24.62 -36.88 55.54
C LEU A 598 24.66 -38.31 56.09
N GLU A 599 24.97 -39.31 55.24
CA GLU A 599 25.15 -40.71 55.67
C GLU A 599 26.29 -40.84 56.68
N ALA A 600 27.47 -40.28 56.38
CA ALA A 600 28.61 -40.31 57.29
C ALA A 600 28.33 -39.61 58.64
N MET A 601 27.59 -38.50 58.62
CA MET A 601 27.14 -37.81 59.83
C MET A 601 26.13 -38.68 60.61
N HIS A 602 25.15 -39.27 59.93
CA HIS A 602 24.14 -40.13 60.55
C HIS A 602 24.78 -41.34 61.25
N ASP A 603 25.73 -42.01 60.61
CA ASP A 603 26.48 -43.14 61.20
C ASP A 603 27.27 -42.74 62.45
N THR A 604 27.76 -41.50 62.49
CA THR A 604 28.49 -40.96 63.64
C THR A 604 27.54 -40.65 64.79
N LEU A 605 26.39 -40.03 64.49
CA LEU A 605 25.38 -39.67 65.49
C LEU A 605 24.73 -40.90 66.12
N GLN A 606 24.41 -41.94 65.32
CA GLN A 606 23.86 -43.20 65.84
C GLN A 606 24.79 -43.88 66.87
N LYS A 607 26.11 -43.82 66.67
CA LYS A 607 27.09 -44.39 67.62
C LYS A 607 27.17 -43.63 68.95
N GLN A 608 26.69 -42.40 68.98
CA GLN A 608 26.74 -41.49 70.14
C GLN A 608 25.35 -41.25 70.75
N ASP A 609 24.36 -42.06 70.37
CA ASP A 609 22.96 -41.97 70.82
C ASP A 609 22.32 -40.59 70.61
N VAL A 610 22.78 -39.85 69.58
CA VAL A 610 22.18 -38.57 69.16
C VAL A 610 21.06 -38.87 68.16
N PRO A 611 19.87 -38.22 68.27
CA PRO A 611 18.75 -38.46 67.36
C PRO A 611 19.13 -38.36 65.86
N PRO A 612 18.56 -39.23 65.01
CA PRO A 612 18.91 -39.29 63.60
C PRO A 612 18.48 -38.05 62.82
N LEU A 613 19.25 -37.71 61.78
CA LEU A 613 18.92 -36.62 60.85
C LEU A 613 17.85 -37.05 59.82
N GLY A 614 16.69 -36.39 59.82
CA GLY A 614 15.65 -36.59 58.79
C GLY A 614 15.99 -36.07 57.38
N ALA A 615 17.12 -35.36 57.25
CA ALA A 615 17.57 -34.68 56.03
C ALA A 615 18.02 -35.61 54.88
N LEU A 616 18.39 -36.86 55.19
CA LEU A 616 18.86 -37.81 54.18
C LEU A 616 17.75 -38.17 53.18
N THR A 617 16.55 -38.45 53.69
CA THR A 617 15.40 -38.83 52.86
C THR A 617 14.93 -37.69 51.96
N SER A 618 14.88 -36.44 52.46
CA SER A 618 14.48 -35.27 51.67
C SER A 618 15.46 -34.97 50.54
N THR A 619 16.77 -35.11 50.78
CA THR A 619 17.81 -34.89 49.77
C THR A 619 17.72 -35.94 48.65
N ALA A 620 17.56 -37.21 49.01
CA ALA A 620 17.40 -38.29 48.04
C ALA A 620 16.14 -38.15 47.18
N GLN A 621 15.02 -37.72 47.78
CA GLN A 621 13.78 -37.42 47.05
C GLN A 621 13.96 -36.24 46.08
N LEU A 622 14.64 -35.17 46.51
CA LEU A 622 14.92 -34.03 45.62
C LEU A 622 15.77 -34.46 44.42
N ARG A 623 16.84 -35.23 44.65
CA ARG A 623 17.68 -35.77 43.58
C ARG A 623 16.86 -36.63 42.61
N ALA A 624 16.04 -37.56 43.12
CA ALA A 624 15.22 -38.43 42.29
C ALA A 624 14.26 -37.64 41.37
N ARG A 625 13.74 -36.50 41.84
CA ARG A 625 12.84 -35.62 41.08
C ARG A 625 13.50 -34.87 39.93
N ILE A 626 14.83 -34.75 39.93
CA ILE A 626 15.59 -34.06 38.86
C ILE A 626 16.46 -35.03 38.06
N ASP A 627 16.75 -36.24 38.58
CA ASP A 627 17.54 -37.27 37.91
C ASP A 627 16.74 -37.95 36.79
N PRO A 628 17.17 -37.85 35.52
CA PRO A 628 16.48 -38.47 34.38
C PRO A 628 16.47 -40.00 34.44
N SER A 629 17.42 -40.60 35.17
CA SER A 629 17.44 -42.04 35.43
C SER A 629 16.31 -42.46 36.37
N ALA A 630 15.76 -41.52 37.15
CA ALA A 630 14.68 -41.71 38.12
C ALA A 630 13.36 -41.04 37.66
N GLU A 631 12.87 -40.03 38.40
CA GLU A 631 11.57 -39.36 38.16
C GLU A 631 11.71 -38.12 37.24
N GLY A 632 12.92 -37.58 37.09
CA GLY A 632 13.26 -36.37 36.34
C GLY A 632 13.25 -36.55 34.81
N LYS A 633 12.33 -37.38 34.30
CA LYS A 633 12.17 -37.67 32.87
C LYS A 633 10.73 -37.57 32.41
N TYR A 634 10.53 -37.27 31.13
CA TYR A 634 9.22 -37.42 30.52
C TYR A 634 8.88 -38.89 30.32
N GLY A 635 7.66 -39.29 30.68
CA GLY A 635 7.17 -40.66 30.49
C GLY A 635 6.70 -40.97 29.06
N GLY A 636 6.68 -39.98 28.17
CA GLY A 636 6.16 -40.09 26.81
C GLY A 636 6.32 -38.80 26.00
N GLN A 637 5.69 -38.72 24.83
CA GLN A 637 5.68 -37.49 24.01
C GLN A 637 4.98 -36.34 24.74
N VAL A 638 5.53 -35.13 24.60
CA VAL A 638 4.99 -33.90 25.20
C VAL A 638 4.67 -32.93 24.07
N ASN A 639 3.39 -32.61 23.87
CA ASN A 639 2.94 -31.66 22.83
C ASN A 639 3.53 -31.95 21.44
N GLY A 640 3.66 -33.22 21.07
CA GLY A 640 4.23 -33.66 19.78
C GLY A 640 5.76 -33.74 19.73
N GLN A 641 6.46 -33.34 20.80
CA GLN A 641 7.91 -33.52 20.95
C GLN A 641 8.23 -34.87 21.59
N SER A 642 9.35 -35.47 21.17
CA SER A 642 9.85 -36.72 21.74
C SER A 642 10.21 -36.55 23.23
N GLY A 643 9.82 -37.51 24.07
CA GLY A 643 10.29 -37.61 25.46
C GLY A 643 11.73 -38.12 25.58
N MET A 644 12.38 -38.44 24.46
CA MET A 644 13.77 -38.89 24.38
C MET A 644 14.66 -37.83 23.72
N LYS A 645 15.90 -37.71 24.21
CA LYS A 645 16.92 -36.80 23.71
C LYS A 645 17.17 -37.02 22.21
N PRO A 646 17.58 -35.99 21.46
CA PRO A 646 17.97 -36.17 20.06
C PRO A 646 19.16 -37.15 19.94
N GLY A 647 19.07 -38.13 19.04
CA GLY A 647 20.23 -38.90 18.59
C GLY A 647 21.11 -38.08 17.62
N SER A 648 22.15 -38.69 17.06
CA SER A 648 23.14 -38.03 16.18
C SER A 648 22.61 -37.57 14.81
N GLY A 649 21.30 -37.53 14.57
CA GLY A 649 20.76 -37.34 13.21
C GLY A 649 19.27 -37.01 13.08
N ARG A 650 18.68 -36.22 14.00
CA ARG A 650 17.27 -35.77 13.97
C ARG A 650 16.19 -36.83 14.28
N THR A 651 16.57 -38.02 14.72
CA THR A 651 15.64 -39.03 15.28
C THR A 651 15.72 -39.03 16.82
N PRO A 652 14.63 -39.41 17.53
CA PRO A 652 14.68 -39.69 18.96
C PRO A 652 15.76 -40.74 19.28
N GLY A 653 16.65 -40.41 20.23
CA GLY A 653 17.62 -41.34 20.82
C GLY A 653 16.97 -42.27 21.85
N GLN A 654 17.80 -42.91 22.67
CA GLN A 654 17.36 -43.85 23.73
C GLN A 654 17.29 -43.24 25.12
N ASP A 655 18.00 -42.12 25.34
CA ASP A 655 18.04 -41.47 26.64
C ASP A 655 16.83 -40.55 26.83
N PRO A 656 16.20 -40.52 28.01
CA PRO A 656 15.08 -39.62 28.29
C PRO A 656 15.54 -38.16 28.34
N VAL A 657 14.67 -37.24 27.88
CA VAL A 657 14.85 -35.80 28.08
C VAL A 657 14.63 -35.46 29.56
N GLU A 658 15.51 -34.61 30.08
CA GLU A 658 15.44 -34.11 31.45
C GLU A 658 14.21 -33.25 31.70
N ARG A 659 13.62 -33.40 32.89
CA ARG A 659 12.61 -32.49 33.43
C ARG A 659 12.69 -32.46 34.95
N PHE A 660 12.06 -31.46 35.55
CA PHE A 660 11.71 -31.54 36.96
C PHE A 660 10.39 -32.32 37.13
N ALA A 661 10.37 -33.28 38.04
CA ALA A 661 9.18 -34.07 38.36
C ALA A 661 8.08 -33.24 39.05
N ALA A 662 8.46 -32.12 39.66
CA ALA A 662 7.60 -31.13 40.30
C ALA A 662 8.07 -29.70 39.96
N PRO A 663 7.24 -28.66 40.15
CA PRO A 663 7.67 -27.27 39.97
C PRO A 663 8.77 -26.91 40.98
N LEU A 664 10.01 -26.86 40.51
CA LEU A 664 11.21 -26.58 41.32
C LEU A 664 11.91 -25.33 40.79
N LEU A 665 12.44 -24.50 41.68
CA LEU A 665 13.51 -23.56 41.36
C LEU A 665 14.84 -24.22 41.75
N LEU A 666 15.62 -24.66 40.78
CA LEU A 666 16.94 -25.22 40.98
C LEU A 666 17.99 -24.16 40.59
N ALA A 667 18.87 -23.83 41.51
CA ALA A 667 20.00 -22.94 41.26
C ALA A 667 21.30 -23.71 41.51
N ASP A 668 22.21 -23.71 40.53
CA ASP A 668 23.52 -24.35 40.63
C ASP A 668 24.64 -23.42 40.14
N SER A 669 25.81 -23.60 40.74
CA SER A 669 27.04 -22.89 40.40
C SER A 669 28.23 -23.77 40.73
N PRO A 670 29.25 -23.84 39.85
CA PRO A 670 30.48 -24.59 40.14
C PRO A 670 31.39 -23.90 41.17
N ASP A 671 31.17 -22.61 41.47
CA ASP A 671 32.00 -21.83 42.40
C ASP A 671 31.20 -21.33 43.62
N ARG A 672 30.41 -20.26 43.47
CA ARG A 672 29.67 -19.64 44.58
C ARG A 672 28.26 -19.22 44.18
N ILE A 673 27.34 -19.31 45.15
CA ILE A 673 26.01 -18.66 45.13
C ILE A 673 26.01 -17.64 46.28
N VAL A 674 25.61 -16.40 46.01
CA VAL A 674 25.66 -15.30 46.98
C VAL A 674 24.31 -14.61 47.07
N TRP A 675 23.81 -14.41 48.29
CA TRP A 675 22.64 -13.58 48.59
C TRP A 675 23.07 -12.41 49.47
N THR A 676 22.79 -11.18 49.03
CA THR A 676 23.13 -9.96 49.78
C THR A 676 21.99 -8.97 49.70
N THR A 677 21.80 -8.18 50.76
CA THR A 677 20.78 -7.13 50.84
C THR A 677 21.19 -6.12 51.90
N PRO A 678 20.99 -4.81 51.69
CA PRO A 678 21.29 -3.79 52.69
C PRO A 678 20.24 -3.72 53.81
N ALA A 679 19.10 -4.40 53.66
CA ALA A 679 17.99 -4.33 54.61
C ALA A 679 17.77 -5.68 55.31
N SER A 680 17.01 -6.58 54.71
CA SER A 680 16.61 -7.85 55.32
C SER A 680 16.52 -8.97 54.30
N ALA A 681 17.00 -10.16 54.67
CA ALA A 681 16.78 -11.41 53.95
C ALA A 681 15.97 -12.37 54.85
N VAL A 682 14.93 -13.01 54.30
CA VAL A 682 14.06 -13.93 55.03
C VAL A 682 14.03 -15.26 54.30
N ALA A 683 14.29 -16.36 55.01
CA ALA A 683 14.13 -17.72 54.53
C ALA A 683 13.04 -18.42 55.37
N TYR A 684 12.05 -18.99 54.70
CA TYR A 684 10.94 -19.72 55.34
C TYR A 684 10.60 -20.95 54.49
N ALA A 685 10.33 -22.06 55.17
CA ALA A 685 9.78 -23.27 54.56
C ALA A 685 8.62 -23.78 55.42
N GLY A 686 7.48 -24.10 54.81
CA GLY A 686 6.34 -24.68 55.53
C GLY A 686 6.54 -26.13 55.96
N GLN A 687 7.60 -26.79 55.46
CA GLN A 687 8.02 -28.13 55.85
C GLN A 687 9.46 -28.09 56.34
N ASN A 688 10.45 -28.20 55.44
CA ASN A 688 11.86 -28.34 55.79
C ASN A 688 12.70 -27.22 55.21
N LEU A 689 13.55 -26.60 56.03
CA LEU A 689 14.67 -25.76 55.60
C LEU A 689 15.97 -26.49 55.96
N GLN A 690 16.75 -26.91 54.96
CA GLN A 690 17.93 -27.75 55.15
C GLN A 690 19.19 -27.01 54.68
N MET A 691 20.24 -27.04 55.52
CA MET A 691 21.57 -26.55 55.20
C MET A 691 22.59 -27.68 55.43
N THR A 692 23.18 -28.20 54.36
CA THR A 692 24.21 -29.24 54.43
C THR A 692 25.52 -28.68 53.92
N VAL A 693 26.56 -28.74 54.75
CA VAL A 693 27.90 -28.19 54.44
C VAL A 693 28.95 -29.26 54.73
N GLN A 694 29.87 -29.49 53.78
CA GLN A 694 30.90 -30.53 53.93
C GLN A 694 32.13 -30.07 54.74
N GLN A 695 32.39 -28.76 54.75
CA GLN A 695 33.51 -28.14 55.47
C GLN A 695 32.97 -27.26 56.60
N ASP A 696 32.96 -25.95 56.42
CA ASP A 696 32.65 -24.99 57.49
C ASP A 696 31.29 -24.31 57.31
N LEU A 697 30.41 -24.43 58.32
CA LEU A 697 29.24 -23.57 58.46
C LEU A 697 29.57 -22.44 59.44
N GLN A 698 29.57 -21.20 58.95
CA GLN A 698 29.77 -20.01 59.78
C GLN A 698 28.45 -19.27 59.96
N VAL A 699 28.05 -19.05 61.22
CA VAL A 699 26.90 -18.22 61.61
C VAL A 699 27.41 -17.10 62.49
N SER A 700 27.17 -15.85 62.11
CA SER A 700 27.64 -14.67 62.84
C SER A 700 26.58 -13.57 62.77
N ALA A 701 26.35 -12.90 63.90
CA ALA A 701 25.47 -11.73 63.98
C ALA A 701 26.16 -10.63 64.79
N GLY A 702 25.97 -9.38 64.39
CA GLY A 702 26.50 -8.23 65.14
C GLY A 702 25.78 -7.98 66.47
N GLU A 703 24.54 -8.47 66.60
CA GLU A 703 23.72 -8.32 67.81
C GLU A 703 23.29 -9.67 68.38
N THR A 704 22.28 -10.33 67.78
CA THR A 704 21.64 -11.52 68.36
C THR A 704 21.69 -12.72 67.42
N VAL A 705 22.08 -13.88 67.94
CA VAL A 705 21.80 -15.20 67.34
C VAL A 705 20.84 -15.94 68.29
N SER A 706 19.70 -16.40 67.78
CA SER A 706 18.70 -17.16 68.57
C SER A 706 18.35 -18.46 67.87
N ALA A 707 18.38 -19.59 68.60
CA ALA A 707 17.97 -20.90 68.14
C ALA A 707 16.88 -21.45 69.07
N VAL A 708 15.70 -21.72 68.52
CA VAL A 708 14.52 -22.22 69.25
C VAL A 708 13.94 -23.40 68.49
N ALA A 709 13.71 -24.53 69.17
CA ALA A 709 13.11 -25.73 68.57
C ALA A 709 11.90 -26.20 69.39
N GLY A 710 10.90 -26.76 68.71
CA GLY A 710 9.69 -27.29 69.34
C GLY A 710 9.86 -28.71 69.91
N GLU A 711 10.82 -29.48 69.39
CA GLU A 711 11.10 -30.85 69.86
C GLU A 711 12.47 -30.93 70.53
N HIS A 712 13.58 -30.75 69.79
CA HIS A 712 14.93 -30.85 70.34
C HIS A 712 15.93 -29.91 69.65
N VAL A 713 16.98 -29.51 70.37
CA VAL A 713 18.20 -28.88 69.85
C VAL A 713 19.36 -29.78 70.21
N ALA A 714 20.18 -30.17 69.23
CA ALA A 714 21.39 -30.96 69.45
C ALA A 714 22.62 -30.17 69.01
N LEU A 715 23.64 -30.09 69.87
CA LEU A 715 24.96 -29.54 69.54
C LEU A 715 25.99 -30.66 69.71
N PHE A 716 26.63 -31.08 68.62
CA PHE A 716 27.56 -32.19 68.60
C PHE A 716 28.84 -31.83 67.85
N ALA A 717 29.99 -32.21 68.40
CA ALA A 717 31.29 -32.11 67.74
C ALA A 717 32.04 -33.44 67.88
N GLN A 718 32.42 -34.06 66.76
CA GLN A 718 33.01 -35.41 66.76
C GLN A 718 34.43 -35.46 67.33
N ALA A 719 35.26 -34.46 67.02
CA ALA A 719 36.67 -34.43 67.41
C ALA A 719 37.10 -33.13 68.11
N GLY A 720 36.44 -32.01 67.81
CA GLY A 720 36.75 -30.70 68.39
C GLY A 720 35.93 -30.39 69.64
N PRO A 721 36.31 -29.35 70.42
CA PRO A 721 35.56 -28.93 71.58
C PRO A 721 34.30 -28.15 71.18
N VAL A 722 33.23 -28.32 71.96
CA VAL A 722 32.12 -27.35 72.00
C VAL A 722 32.48 -26.27 73.01
N LYS A 723 32.49 -25.00 72.59
CA LYS A 723 32.79 -23.84 73.45
C LYS A 723 31.60 -22.90 73.52
N VAL A 724 31.11 -22.63 74.72
CA VAL A 724 30.09 -21.60 75.01
C VAL A 724 30.70 -20.58 75.95
N ILE A 725 30.83 -19.34 75.50
CA ILE A 725 31.53 -18.27 76.23
C ILE A 725 30.66 -17.02 76.21
N ALA A 726 30.39 -16.44 77.38
CA ALA A 726 29.85 -15.10 77.51
C ALA A 726 30.94 -14.18 78.10
N ALA A 727 31.33 -13.13 77.37
CA ALA A 727 32.45 -12.27 77.77
C ALA A 727 32.12 -11.37 78.97
N ASN A 728 30.93 -10.76 78.97
CA ASN A 728 30.48 -9.81 79.99
C ASN A 728 29.18 -10.22 80.70
N GLY A 729 28.43 -11.17 80.13
CA GLY A 729 27.13 -11.62 80.64
C GLY A 729 27.17 -13.05 81.21
N PRO A 730 26.12 -13.51 81.89
CA PRO A 730 26.04 -14.88 82.39
C PRO A 730 25.80 -15.90 81.28
N VAL A 731 26.27 -17.14 81.47
CA VAL A 731 25.81 -18.33 80.75
C VAL A 731 24.85 -19.09 81.67
N SER A 732 23.64 -19.41 81.21
CA SER A 732 22.62 -20.15 81.99
C SER A 732 22.20 -21.44 81.29
N LEU A 733 22.19 -22.55 82.03
CA LEU A 733 21.60 -23.83 81.62
C LEU A 733 20.49 -24.17 82.63
N GLN A 734 19.29 -24.50 82.15
CA GLN A 734 18.13 -24.74 83.01
C GLN A 734 17.23 -25.83 82.41
N SER A 735 16.79 -26.76 83.26
CA SER A 735 15.70 -27.69 83.00
C SER A 735 14.57 -27.42 84.00
N ASN A 736 13.33 -27.24 83.53
CA ASN A 736 12.21 -26.83 84.39
C ASN A 736 11.49 -28.01 85.04
N THR A 737 11.17 -29.03 84.24
CA THR A 737 10.43 -30.21 84.68
C THR A 737 11.23 -31.50 84.53
N GLY A 738 12.26 -31.49 83.66
CA GLY A 738 13.12 -32.64 83.40
C GLY A 738 14.42 -32.59 84.19
N GLU A 739 15.25 -33.60 83.99
CA GLU A 739 16.61 -33.65 84.52
C GLU A 739 17.51 -32.67 83.76
N LEU A 740 18.51 -32.10 84.45
CA LEU A 740 19.64 -31.43 83.83
C LEU A 740 20.86 -32.33 84.06
N GLU A 741 21.34 -32.96 82.99
CA GLU A 741 22.42 -33.94 83.05
C GLU A 741 23.72 -33.35 82.49
N LEU A 742 24.83 -33.52 83.22
CA LEU A 742 26.18 -33.16 82.80
C LEU A 742 27.07 -34.39 83.04
N LEU A 743 27.58 -35.00 81.97
CA LEU A 743 28.35 -36.25 82.02
C LEU A 743 29.78 -36.03 81.50
N ALA A 744 30.76 -36.68 82.14
CA ALA A 744 32.14 -36.77 81.65
C ALA A 744 32.83 -38.04 82.15
N ASP A 745 33.54 -38.76 81.26
CA ASP A 745 34.28 -40.00 81.61
C ASP A 745 35.50 -39.76 82.51
N GLN A 746 36.11 -38.57 82.43
CA GLN A 746 37.31 -38.23 83.18
C GLN A 746 37.01 -37.36 84.40
N ALA A 747 36.62 -36.11 84.17
CA ALA A 747 36.33 -35.15 85.23
C ALA A 747 35.39 -34.05 84.73
N ILE A 748 34.47 -33.65 85.59
CA ILE A 748 33.75 -32.37 85.47
C ILE A 748 34.45 -31.39 86.40
N THR A 749 34.97 -30.28 85.87
CA THR A 749 35.58 -29.22 86.67
C THR A 749 34.67 -28.00 86.65
N VAL A 750 34.16 -27.62 87.81
CA VAL A 750 33.39 -26.37 88.00
C VAL A 750 34.27 -25.44 88.83
N THR A 751 34.52 -24.22 88.37
CA THR A 751 35.44 -23.26 89.01
C THR A 751 34.83 -21.84 89.02
N ALA A 752 34.61 -21.25 90.19
CA ALA A 752 34.09 -19.90 90.55
C ALA A 752 34.87 -19.16 91.70
N THR A 753 35.82 -18.27 91.41
CA THR A 753 36.46 -17.41 92.44
C THR A 753 35.75 -16.06 92.49
N ASP A 754 35.33 -15.56 93.65
CA ASP A 754 36.23 -14.78 94.50
C ASP A 754 36.56 -15.35 95.90
N ASP A 755 35.90 -16.38 96.45
CA ASP A 755 36.31 -16.96 97.77
C ASP A 755 36.24 -18.50 97.97
N ARG A 756 35.58 -19.32 97.12
CA ARG A 756 35.70 -20.80 97.14
C ARG A 756 34.85 -21.50 96.08
N ILE A 757 35.38 -22.61 95.57
CA ILE A 757 34.74 -23.57 94.69
C ILE A 757 35.17 -24.95 95.15
N ASP A 758 34.59 -25.98 94.56
CA ASP A 758 35.33 -27.10 93.94
C ASP A 758 34.46 -28.35 94.05
N ILE A 759 34.45 -29.21 93.03
CA ILE A 759 34.09 -30.61 93.24
C ILE A 759 35.06 -31.52 92.49
N LEU A 760 35.99 -32.11 93.24
CA LEU A 760 37.00 -33.08 92.81
C LEU A 760 37.05 -34.13 93.95
N ALA A 761 36.56 -35.37 93.84
CA ALA A 761 37.02 -36.55 93.08
C ALA A 761 38.15 -37.37 93.76
N GLN A 762 38.38 -38.58 93.24
CA GLN A 762 39.36 -39.63 93.60
C GLN A 762 39.35 -40.23 95.03
N GLN A 763 38.99 -39.51 96.09
CA GLN A 763 39.00 -40.06 97.46
C GLN A 763 37.60 -40.22 98.10
N LYS A 764 36.63 -39.37 97.71
CA LYS A 764 35.15 -39.48 97.73
C LYS A 764 34.57 -38.08 97.66
N VAL A 765 33.31 -37.99 97.19
CA VAL A 765 32.33 -37.01 97.70
C VAL A 765 30.94 -37.67 97.87
N VAL A 766 30.09 -37.14 98.76
CA VAL A 766 28.64 -37.47 98.92
C VAL A 766 27.82 -36.19 98.94
N LEU A 767 26.51 -36.28 98.69
CA LEU A 767 25.36 -35.74 99.47
C LEU A 767 24.12 -35.67 98.53
N GLN A 768 22.85 -35.62 98.94
CA GLN A 768 22.00 -36.23 99.97
C GLN A 768 20.55 -35.92 99.50
N ALA A 769 19.57 -36.77 99.76
CA ALA A 769 18.16 -36.37 99.81
C ALA A 769 17.32 -37.30 100.70
N GLY A 770 16.62 -36.76 101.70
CA GLY A 770 15.95 -37.58 102.72
C GLY A 770 16.94 -38.13 103.75
N ASN A 771 16.50 -39.04 104.61
CA ASN A 771 16.66 -38.77 106.05
C ASN A 771 18.05 -38.95 106.70
N SER A 772 19.17 -38.99 105.97
CA SER A 772 20.54 -38.77 106.46
C SER A 772 21.54 -38.58 105.31
N ALA A 773 22.70 -38.04 105.65
CA ALA A 773 23.84 -37.76 104.79
C ALA A 773 25.11 -38.35 105.38
N ILE A 774 26.20 -38.32 104.61
CA ILE A 774 27.46 -37.59 104.89
C ILE A 774 28.61 -38.17 104.00
N THR A 775 29.77 -37.53 104.09
CA THR A 775 31.02 -37.31 103.31
C THR A 775 32.20 -38.30 103.41
N LEU A 776 32.86 -38.77 102.31
CA LEU A 776 34.16 -39.53 102.40
C LEU A 776 35.19 -38.49 102.12
N GLU A 777 36.15 -38.55 103.01
CA GLU A 777 37.41 -39.21 102.70
C GLU A 777 37.42 -40.59 103.34
N GLY A 778 38.03 -41.57 102.67
CA GLY A 778 38.38 -42.83 103.30
C GLY A 778 39.71 -42.71 104.06
N GLY A 779 39.94 -41.63 104.78
CA GLY A 779 39.83 -41.88 106.19
C GLY A 779 38.51 -42.53 106.59
N ASN A 780 37.50 -41.69 106.89
CA ASN A 780 36.13 -42.10 107.18
C ASN A 780 35.05 -41.10 106.72
N ILE A 781 33.90 -41.72 106.46
CA ILE A 781 32.54 -41.21 106.27
C ILE A 781 31.69 -41.43 107.49
N THR A 782 30.75 -40.54 107.76
CA THR A 782 29.45 -40.94 108.34
C THR A 782 28.33 -40.78 107.32
#